data_AF-A0A9D5WD92-F1
#
_entry.id   AF-A0A9D5WD92-F1
#
_cell.length_a   1.000
_cell.length_b   1.000
_cell.length_c   1.000
_cell.angle_alpha   90.00
_cell.angle_beta   90.00
_cell.angle_gamma   90.00
#
_symmetry.space_group_name_H-M   'P 1'
#
loop_
_entity.id
_entity.type
_entity.pdbx_description
1 polymer ?
#
loop_
_entity_poly.entity_id
_entity_poly.type
_entity_poly.pdbx_seq_one_letter_code
_entity_poly.pdbx_strand_id
1 'polypeptide(L)'
;MMKWFYDLKVRSKLLTGFVLVALFTVIVGIIGIRASKGIDEQAENIYNKSVLPMQDLGSVMETYQRIRVNIRDFAISANEDERKELLGKLKTLKESIHKSMDDYSKSIQTEAGKQVFNETLDNLKEYESGLDKVIELENAKKDAEAMAFFKKGLDPVNKKVQAGLDKLVERKVDHAKKLFEETTQTYNSGFRLIVIGSIACFFISILMGIFIARTVTKPLGGEPGEMSAMAMKIATGDLNIEADAKASKDNLLGAMLSMVDILKGIFAEIDKLINSVKDGNLEMRGDAGKYQGGWRQLIDGLNTLVEAFVKPINVTSEYVERISIGDIPPKINDEYRGDFNKTKNNLNLLIDAENKITNILNELSIGNVAVKVVERSEKDTLMQSLSTMIKTLTEITNILNELSIGNVAVKVVERSEKDTLMQSLSTMIRALTEITDMAEELSNGNLTVKVVERSEKDTLMQALSTMVQKLIDVVTDVQNASEQVSSGSQQLSATTEELSQGASEQAASAEEISASMEQMSANIKTNADNAMQTEKMASKSAVNAKESGESVEMTAKAMKEIAEKITIIEEIARQTNLLALNAAIEAARAGEHGKGFAVVASEVRELAGRSQAAAGEINSLVKSSVDVSAKAGEMLKALVPDIQKTSELVQEITASSKEQSTGADQVNTAIQQLDKVIQQNAASSEEMSSTAEELSAQAQQLQSSIAFFKTDGGDMRHQKPAYSQRRPKPQHPSTKGMAGKPRAIAHESASKFQKRDREETVKPSLNLGSHADDMDDKDYENY
;
A
#
# COMPACT_ATOMS: atom_id res chain seq x y z
N MET A 1 -36.06 -5.60 38.17
CA MET A 1 -35.46 -4.25 38.21
C MET A 1 -35.70 -3.47 36.91
N MET A 2 -36.92 -3.46 36.32
CA MET A 2 -37.27 -2.56 35.20
C MET A 2 -38.79 -2.27 35.12
N LYS A 3 -39.42 -1.80 36.21
CA LYS A 3 -40.82 -1.30 36.13
C LYS A 3 -40.92 -0.07 35.23
N TRP A 4 -39.92 0.81 35.28
CA TRP A 4 -39.85 2.01 34.43
C TRP A 4 -39.90 1.71 32.92
N PHE A 5 -39.39 0.56 32.49
CA PHE A 5 -39.35 0.20 31.08
C PHE A 5 -40.71 -0.28 30.56
N TYR A 6 -41.56 -0.91 31.39
CA TYR A 6 -42.89 -1.35 30.98
C TYR A 6 -43.84 -0.17 30.70
N ASP A 7 -43.69 0.94 31.42
CA ASP A 7 -44.53 2.13 31.30
C ASP A 7 -44.10 3.08 30.16
N LEU A 8 -42.96 2.80 29.49
CA LEU A 8 -42.51 3.59 28.34
C LEU A 8 -43.40 3.36 27.10
N LYS A 9 -43.67 4.44 26.35
CA LYS A 9 -44.27 4.38 25.01
C LYS A 9 -43.38 3.52 24.09
N VAL A 10 -44.00 2.81 23.15
CA VAL A 10 -43.34 1.86 22.24
C VAL A 10 -42.12 2.49 21.51
N ARG A 11 -42.21 3.77 21.12
CA ARG A 11 -41.09 4.53 20.51
C ARG A 11 -39.87 4.67 21.43
N SER A 12 -40.08 4.97 22.72
CA SER A 12 -39.00 5.16 23.69
C SER A 12 -38.30 3.83 24.00
N LYS A 13 -39.02 2.71 24.00
CA LYS A 13 -38.46 1.36 24.20
C LYS A 13 -37.46 0.98 23.10
N LEU A 14 -37.75 1.31 21.85
CA LEU A 14 -36.87 1.04 20.71
C LEU A 14 -35.59 1.90 20.73
N LEU A 15 -35.68 3.18 21.07
CA LEU A 15 -34.53 4.10 21.08
C LEU A 15 -33.46 3.71 22.12
N THR A 16 -33.88 3.31 23.32
CA THR A 16 -32.97 2.82 24.38
C THR A 16 -32.20 1.55 23.97
N GLY A 17 -32.81 0.69 23.15
CA GLY A 17 -32.15 -0.53 22.65
C GLY A 17 -30.97 -0.21 21.72
N PHE A 18 -31.17 0.72 20.77
CA PHE A 18 -30.12 1.12 19.83
C PHE A 18 -28.95 1.88 20.48
N VAL A 19 -29.24 2.76 21.45
CA VAL A 19 -28.19 3.52 22.15
C VAL A 19 -27.27 2.60 22.97
N LEU A 20 -27.81 1.54 23.57
CA LEU A 20 -27.00 0.56 24.32
C LEU A 20 -26.04 -0.21 23.39
N VAL A 21 -26.50 -0.65 22.22
CA VAL A 21 -25.65 -1.35 21.24
C VAL A 21 -24.51 -0.44 20.74
N ALA A 22 -24.81 0.83 20.43
CA ALA A 22 -23.80 1.80 20.00
C ALA A 22 -22.71 2.04 21.07
N LEU A 23 -23.09 2.07 22.35
CA LEU A 23 -22.17 2.29 23.47
C LEU A 23 -21.19 1.11 23.63
N PHE A 24 -21.64 -0.13 23.42
CA PHE A 24 -20.75 -1.30 23.43
C PHE A 24 -19.72 -1.30 22.30
N THR A 25 -20.09 -0.84 21.10
CA THR A 25 -19.15 -0.70 19.97
C THR A 25 -18.03 0.30 20.27
N VAL A 26 -18.37 1.43 20.92
CA VAL A 26 -17.38 2.43 21.34
C VAL A 26 -16.37 1.86 22.36
N ILE A 27 -16.84 1.04 23.31
CA ILE A 27 -15.95 0.40 24.31
C ILE A 27 -14.95 -0.54 23.63
N VAL A 28 -15.39 -1.36 22.68
CA VAL A 28 -14.49 -2.26 21.91
C VAL A 28 -13.46 -1.44 21.12
N GLY A 29 -13.88 -0.33 20.51
CA GLY A 29 -12.98 0.59 19.81
C GLY A 29 -11.90 1.20 20.72
N ILE A 30 -12.26 1.63 21.94
CA ILE A 30 -11.31 2.20 22.91
C ILE A 30 -10.26 1.16 23.34
N ILE A 31 -10.65 -0.10 23.55
CA ILE A 31 -9.73 -1.19 23.90
C ILE A 31 -8.72 -1.41 22.77
N GLY A 32 -9.18 -1.42 21.52
CA GLY A 32 -8.30 -1.56 20.34
C GLY A 32 -7.29 -0.43 20.22
N ILE A 33 -7.73 0.82 20.37
CA ILE A 33 -6.84 1.99 20.32
C ILE A 33 -5.80 1.94 21.45
N ARG A 34 -6.19 1.52 22.66
CA ARG A 34 -5.26 1.41 23.80
C ARG A 34 -4.20 0.34 23.58
N ALA A 35 -4.59 -0.84 23.07
CA ALA A 35 -3.65 -1.91 22.75
C ALA A 35 -2.65 -1.46 21.66
N SER A 36 -3.15 -0.76 20.62
CA SER A 36 -2.32 -0.23 19.54
C SER A 36 -1.30 0.81 20.04
N LYS A 37 -1.71 1.72 20.94
CA LYS A 37 -0.77 2.69 21.55
C LYS A 37 0.32 2.02 22.39
N GLY A 38 -0.04 0.96 23.13
CA GLY A 38 0.95 0.21 23.91
C GLY A 38 1.98 -0.54 23.04
N ILE A 39 1.61 -0.91 21.81
CA ILE A 39 2.55 -1.49 20.83
C ILE A 39 3.46 -0.40 20.26
N ASP A 40 2.90 0.76 19.91
CA ASP A 40 3.66 1.90 19.38
C ASP A 40 4.73 2.38 20.37
N GLU A 41 4.37 2.54 21.65
CA GLU A 41 5.32 2.89 22.72
C GLU A 41 6.43 1.84 22.89
N GLN A 42 6.12 0.55 22.75
CA GLN A 42 7.14 -0.51 22.86
C GLN A 42 8.03 -0.59 21.62
N ALA A 43 7.48 -0.38 20.42
CA ALA A 43 8.26 -0.30 19.18
C ALA A 43 9.24 0.88 19.21
N GLU A 44 8.79 2.05 19.69
CA GLU A 44 9.65 3.21 19.90
C GLU A 44 10.77 2.91 20.92
N ASN A 45 10.46 2.21 22.00
CA ASN A 45 11.46 1.79 22.99
C ASN A 45 12.48 0.79 22.41
N ILE A 46 12.06 -0.17 21.59
CA ILE A 46 12.96 -1.11 20.91
C ILE A 46 13.94 -0.33 20.02
N TYR A 47 13.43 0.60 19.22
CA TYR A 47 14.26 1.42 18.32
C TYR A 47 15.23 2.31 19.11
N ASN A 48 14.72 3.15 20.02
CA ASN A 48 15.52 4.17 20.69
C ASN A 48 16.43 3.61 21.81
N LYS A 49 16.05 2.52 22.48
CA LYS A 49 16.80 2.00 23.65
C LYS A 49 17.61 0.74 23.37
N SER A 50 17.36 0.07 22.25
CA SER A 50 18.08 -1.16 21.88
C SER A 50 18.79 -1.03 20.53
N VAL A 51 18.11 -0.63 19.45
CA VAL A 51 18.71 -0.57 18.10
C VAL A 51 19.76 0.55 17.98
N LEU A 52 19.41 1.80 18.30
CA LEU A 52 20.38 2.91 18.22
C LEU A 52 21.64 2.66 19.09
N PRO A 53 21.53 2.21 20.35
CA PRO A 53 22.72 1.88 21.15
C PRO A 53 23.54 0.70 20.63
N MET A 54 22.93 -0.25 19.90
CA MET A 54 23.69 -1.31 19.23
C MET A 54 24.52 -0.74 18.09
N GLN A 55 24.01 0.26 17.36
CA GLN A 55 24.80 0.99 16.36
C GLN A 55 25.99 1.71 17.03
N ASP A 56 25.77 2.36 18.18
CA ASP A 56 26.86 2.99 18.94
C ASP A 56 27.93 1.97 19.36
N LEU A 57 27.52 0.81 19.90
CA LEU A 57 28.45 -0.29 20.22
C LEU A 57 29.16 -0.83 18.99
N GLY A 58 28.48 -0.95 17.86
CA GLY A 58 29.08 -1.34 16.58
C GLY A 58 30.18 -0.38 16.17
N SER A 59 29.94 0.93 16.30
CA SER A 59 30.94 1.98 16.05
C SER A 59 32.13 1.87 17.02
N VAL A 60 31.87 1.60 18.31
CA VAL A 60 32.93 1.37 19.30
C VAL A 60 33.78 0.15 18.92
N MET A 61 33.16 -0.97 18.58
CA MET A 61 33.86 -2.20 18.17
C MET A 61 34.68 -1.98 16.90
N GLU A 62 34.11 -1.34 15.88
CA GLU A 62 34.82 -1.04 14.63
C GLU A 62 36.03 -0.13 14.90
N THR A 63 35.83 0.97 15.62
CA THR A 63 36.89 1.93 15.96
C THR A 63 37.98 1.26 16.78
N TYR A 64 37.60 0.39 17.73
CA TYR A 64 38.52 -0.41 18.52
C TYR A 64 39.38 -1.33 17.63
N GLN A 65 38.78 -2.07 16.69
CA GLN A 65 39.54 -2.91 15.77
C GLN A 65 40.46 -2.07 14.87
N ARG A 66 40.02 -0.90 14.40
CA ARG A 66 40.88 0.02 13.65
C ARG A 66 42.06 0.49 14.49
N ILE A 67 41.87 0.82 15.77
CA ILE A 67 42.98 1.18 16.69
C ILE A 67 43.99 0.01 16.76
N ARG A 68 43.50 -1.22 16.94
CA ARG A 68 44.36 -2.43 17.00
C ARG A 68 45.17 -2.65 15.74
N VAL A 69 44.57 -2.44 14.57
CA VAL A 69 45.26 -2.57 13.27
C VAL A 69 46.28 -1.46 13.10
N ASN A 70 45.92 -0.20 13.34
CA ASN A 70 46.82 0.94 13.13
C ASN A 70 48.01 0.93 14.09
N ILE A 71 47.86 0.48 15.34
CA ILE A 71 49.02 0.35 16.25
C ILE A 71 49.96 -0.77 15.81
N ARG A 72 49.42 -1.88 15.31
CA ARG A 72 50.23 -2.98 14.78
C ARG A 72 51.00 -2.51 13.54
N ASP A 73 50.31 -1.83 12.64
CA ASP A 73 50.89 -1.30 11.40
C ASP A 73 51.96 -0.23 11.72
N PHE A 74 51.75 0.57 12.77
CA PHE A 74 52.75 1.51 13.30
C PHE A 74 54.01 0.79 13.81
N ALA A 75 53.85 -0.32 14.52
CA ALA A 75 54.96 -1.09 15.08
C ALA A 75 55.75 -1.89 14.02
N ILE A 76 55.16 -2.21 12.87
CA ILE A 76 55.85 -2.95 11.78
C ILE A 76 56.38 -2.04 10.67
N SER A 77 55.93 -0.79 10.59
CA SER A 77 56.34 0.13 9.53
C SER A 77 57.78 0.61 9.75
N ALA A 78 58.59 0.47 8.70
CA ALA A 78 59.95 1.02 8.65
C ALA A 78 60.00 2.49 8.17
N ASN A 79 58.85 3.07 7.75
CA ASN A 79 58.76 4.41 7.17
C ASN A 79 58.30 5.43 8.23
N GLU A 80 59.12 6.46 8.48
CA GLU A 80 58.81 7.50 9.49
C GLU A 80 57.59 8.36 9.11
N ASP A 81 57.37 8.64 7.82
CA ASP A 81 56.22 9.42 7.36
C ASP A 81 54.91 8.64 7.54
N GLU A 82 54.92 7.35 7.23
CA GLU A 82 53.79 6.44 7.46
C GLU A 82 53.49 6.30 8.96
N ARG A 83 54.53 6.16 9.79
CA ARG A 83 54.38 6.14 11.26
C ARG A 83 53.72 7.41 11.79
N LYS A 84 54.08 8.58 11.25
CA LYS A 84 53.49 9.86 11.63
C LYS A 84 52.02 9.97 11.24
N GLU A 85 51.66 9.48 10.05
CA GLU A 85 50.26 9.42 9.61
C GLU A 85 49.42 8.49 10.50
N LEU A 86 49.95 7.30 10.81
CA LEU A 86 49.29 6.31 11.68
C LEU A 86 49.07 6.85 13.10
N LEU A 87 50.01 7.63 13.65
CA LEU A 87 49.82 8.32 14.94
C LEU A 87 48.69 9.36 14.87
N GLY A 88 48.58 10.10 13.76
CA GLY A 88 47.48 11.01 13.51
C GLY A 88 46.13 10.29 13.49
N LYS A 89 46.05 9.17 12.76
CA LYS A 89 44.86 8.30 12.71
C LYS A 89 44.50 7.73 14.08
N LEU A 90 45.48 7.22 14.82
CA LEU A 90 45.28 6.67 16.17
C LEU A 90 44.70 7.71 17.12
N LYS A 91 45.15 8.96 17.05
CA LYS A 91 44.59 10.06 17.87
C LYS A 91 43.10 10.29 17.55
N THR A 92 42.75 10.43 16.27
CA THR A 92 41.36 10.63 15.85
C THR A 92 40.47 9.44 16.21
N LEU A 93 40.98 8.22 16.07
CA LEU A 93 40.25 7.01 16.44
C LEU A 93 40.01 6.91 17.95
N LYS A 94 41.00 7.29 18.78
CA LYS A 94 40.82 7.40 20.25
C LYS A 94 39.72 8.42 20.60
N GLU A 95 39.71 9.59 19.96
CA GLU A 95 38.65 10.59 20.19
C GLU A 95 37.27 10.06 19.76
N SER A 96 37.20 9.35 18.63
CA SER A 96 35.96 8.76 18.12
C SER A 96 35.41 7.67 19.03
N ILE A 97 36.25 6.76 19.54
CA ILE A 97 35.77 5.67 20.41
C ILE A 97 35.23 6.20 21.74
N HIS A 98 35.85 7.25 22.31
CA HIS A 98 35.35 7.90 23.52
C HIS A 98 34.00 8.56 23.30
N LYS A 99 33.80 9.21 22.15
CA LYS A 99 32.52 9.80 21.79
C LYS A 99 31.42 8.74 21.66
N SER A 100 31.66 7.67 20.89
CA SER A 100 30.67 6.59 20.73
C SER A 100 30.38 5.86 22.05
N MET A 101 31.37 5.73 22.94
CA MET A 101 31.17 5.20 24.29
C MET A 101 30.32 6.13 25.17
N ASP A 102 30.50 7.45 25.08
CA ASP A 102 29.67 8.44 25.79
C ASP A 102 28.22 8.40 25.31
N ASP A 103 28.01 8.32 24.00
CA ASP A 103 26.69 8.21 23.41
C ASP A 103 25.98 6.92 23.82
N TYR A 104 26.70 5.79 23.79
CA TYR A 104 26.17 4.52 24.31
C TYR A 104 25.79 4.58 25.79
N SER A 105 26.59 5.28 26.62
CA SER A 105 26.39 5.36 28.07
C SER A 105 25.02 5.91 28.45
N LYS A 106 24.49 6.86 27.66
CA LYS A 106 23.18 7.50 27.86
C LYS A 106 22.02 6.52 27.72
N SER A 107 22.25 5.39 27.04
CA SER A 107 21.25 4.35 26.83
C SER A 107 21.16 3.29 27.93
N ILE A 108 22.09 3.30 28.89
CA ILE A 108 22.21 2.26 29.90
C ILE A 108 21.29 2.54 31.08
N GLN A 109 20.26 1.71 31.23
CA GLN A 109 19.25 1.90 32.29
C GLN A 109 19.44 1.00 33.51
N THR A 110 20.16 -0.12 33.37
CA THR A 110 20.29 -1.11 34.44
C THR A 110 21.61 -0.95 35.19
N GLU A 111 21.59 -1.14 36.51
CA GLU A 111 22.81 -1.09 37.34
C GLU A 111 23.84 -2.14 36.91
N ALA A 112 23.40 -3.36 36.59
CA ALA A 112 24.26 -4.39 36.02
C ALA A 112 24.88 -3.98 34.67
N GLY A 113 24.14 -3.23 33.83
CA GLY A 113 24.67 -2.70 32.57
C GLY A 113 25.72 -1.60 32.80
N LYS A 114 25.50 -0.71 33.77
CA LYS A 114 26.47 0.35 34.12
C LYS A 114 27.77 -0.25 34.65
N GLN A 115 27.67 -1.32 35.45
CA GLN A 115 28.85 -2.00 35.95
C GLN A 115 29.71 -2.56 34.81
N VAL A 116 29.12 -3.32 33.89
CA VAL A 116 29.84 -3.89 32.73
C VAL A 116 30.42 -2.79 31.84
N PHE A 117 29.69 -1.70 31.64
CA PHE A 117 30.17 -0.55 30.89
C PHE A 117 31.38 0.13 31.54
N ASN A 118 31.31 0.40 32.84
CA ASN A 118 32.41 1.02 33.58
C ASN A 118 33.65 0.12 33.59
N GLU A 119 33.48 -1.19 33.81
CA GLU A 119 34.58 -2.16 33.70
C GLU A 119 35.20 -2.17 32.29
N THR A 120 34.37 -2.07 31.24
CA THR A 120 34.84 -2.02 29.84
C THR A 120 35.59 -0.71 29.56
N LEU A 121 35.09 0.41 30.07
CA LEU A 121 35.71 1.72 29.94
C LEU A 121 37.07 1.78 30.66
N ASP A 122 37.18 1.18 31.84
CA ASP A 122 38.43 1.11 32.58
C ASP A 122 39.46 0.20 31.87
N ASN A 123 39.02 -0.95 31.35
CA ASN A 123 39.87 -1.80 30.49
C ASN A 123 40.31 -1.06 29.22
N LEU A 124 39.45 -0.22 28.62
CA LEU A 124 39.78 0.57 27.44
C LEU A 124 40.85 1.63 27.77
N LYS A 125 40.74 2.31 28.92
CA LYS A 125 41.78 3.25 29.39
C LYS A 125 43.11 2.55 29.67
N GLU A 126 43.07 1.37 30.29
CA GLU A 126 44.26 0.54 30.51
C GLU A 126 44.90 0.15 29.17
N TYR A 127 44.08 -0.20 28.18
CA TYR A 127 44.55 -0.51 26.82
C TYR A 127 45.19 0.72 26.16
N GLU A 128 44.55 1.90 26.23
CA GLU A 128 45.08 3.14 25.67
C GLU A 128 46.41 3.56 26.29
N SER A 129 46.56 3.43 27.61
CA SER A 129 47.82 3.67 28.30
C SER A 129 48.91 2.69 27.84
N GLY A 130 48.54 1.43 27.63
CA GLY A 130 49.43 0.43 27.05
C GLY A 130 49.83 0.73 25.61
N LEU A 131 48.93 1.28 24.78
CA LEU A 131 49.27 1.74 23.42
C LEU A 131 50.30 2.87 23.46
N ASP A 132 50.15 3.83 24.37
CA ASP A 132 51.11 4.94 24.51
C ASP A 132 52.49 4.41 24.91
N LYS A 133 52.56 3.35 25.72
CA LYS A 133 53.83 2.70 26.06
C LYS A 133 54.47 1.99 24.87
N VAL A 134 53.67 1.36 24.00
CA VAL A 134 54.16 0.78 22.74
C VAL A 134 54.74 1.88 21.85
N ILE A 135 54.02 2.99 21.69
CA ILE A 135 54.48 4.15 20.90
C ILE A 135 55.81 4.69 21.45
N GLU A 136 55.95 4.80 22.78
CA GLU A 136 57.19 5.25 23.43
C GLU A 136 58.38 4.30 23.14
N LEU A 137 58.18 2.98 23.29
CA LEU A 137 59.23 1.98 23.05
C LEU A 137 59.65 1.92 21.57
N GLU A 138 58.69 1.99 20.66
CA GLU A 138 58.91 2.03 19.20
C GLU A 138 59.61 3.33 18.78
N ASN A 139 59.32 4.46 19.41
CA ASN A 139 60.03 5.73 19.14
C ASN A 139 61.45 5.73 19.72
N ALA A 140 61.69 4.98 20.79
CA ALA A 140 63.01 4.75 21.36
C ALA A 140 63.85 3.70 20.59
N LYS A 141 63.34 3.17 19.46
CA LYS A 141 63.94 2.10 18.65
C LYS A 141 64.20 0.81 19.43
N LYS A 142 63.28 0.48 20.36
CA LYS A 142 63.32 -0.71 21.20
C LYS A 142 62.28 -1.75 20.75
N ASP A 143 62.28 -2.07 19.46
CA ASP A 143 61.24 -2.84 18.79
C ASP A 143 61.02 -4.24 19.43
N ALA A 144 62.09 -4.88 19.90
CA ALA A 144 62.00 -6.17 20.61
C ALA A 144 61.31 -6.05 21.99
N GLU A 145 61.54 -4.95 22.72
CA GLU A 145 60.86 -4.67 23.99
C GLU A 145 59.39 -4.29 23.74
N ALA A 146 59.12 -3.50 22.69
CA ALA A 146 57.79 -3.11 22.26
C ALA A 146 56.93 -4.32 21.86
N MET A 147 57.46 -5.22 21.02
CA MET A 147 56.77 -6.45 20.62
C MET A 147 56.53 -7.40 21.81
N ALA A 148 57.50 -7.51 22.73
CA ALA A 148 57.33 -8.29 23.94
C ALA A 148 56.23 -7.72 24.85
N PHE A 149 56.17 -6.38 25.01
CA PHE A 149 55.13 -5.70 25.75
C PHE A 149 53.76 -5.81 25.05
N PHE A 150 53.71 -5.72 23.72
CA PHE A 150 52.49 -5.92 22.94
C PHE A 150 51.88 -7.31 23.21
N LYS A 151 52.71 -8.36 23.18
CA LYS A 151 52.25 -9.75 23.37
C LYS A 151 51.93 -10.12 24.82
N LYS A 152 52.74 -9.67 25.79
CA LYS A 152 52.60 -10.08 27.20
C LYS A 152 51.88 -9.07 28.09
N GLY A 153 52.00 -7.78 27.77
CA GLY A 153 51.35 -6.70 28.51
C GLY A 153 49.99 -6.33 27.89
N LEU A 154 49.96 -6.08 26.58
CA LEU A 154 48.80 -5.47 25.93
C LEU A 154 47.72 -6.48 25.47
N ASP A 155 48.11 -7.68 24.98
CA ASP A 155 47.16 -8.71 24.54
C ASP A 155 46.15 -9.18 25.63
N PRO A 156 46.53 -9.36 26.91
CA PRO A 156 45.57 -9.69 27.97
C PRO A 156 44.53 -8.58 28.18
N VAL A 157 44.95 -7.32 28.16
CA VAL A 157 44.05 -6.15 28.30
C VAL A 157 43.13 -6.07 27.09
N ASN A 158 43.66 -6.31 25.88
CA ASN A 158 42.88 -6.39 24.65
C ASN A 158 41.74 -7.40 24.74
N LYS A 159 42.01 -8.61 25.26
CA LYS A 159 40.99 -9.64 25.46
C LYS A 159 39.92 -9.21 26.47
N LYS A 160 40.28 -8.47 27.52
CA LYS A 160 39.30 -7.92 28.48
C LYS A 160 38.39 -6.88 27.83
N VAL A 161 38.94 -5.96 27.03
CA VAL A 161 38.14 -4.95 26.31
C VAL A 161 37.18 -5.64 25.34
N GLN A 162 37.67 -6.59 24.55
CA GLN A 162 36.82 -7.32 23.60
C GLN A 162 35.70 -8.09 24.33
N ALA A 163 36.02 -8.83 25.39
CA ALA A 163 35.01 -9.53 26.20
C ALA A 163 34.01 -8.57 26.88
N GLY A 164 34.43 -7.36 27.25
CA GLY A 164 33.55 -6.32 27.78
C GLY A 164 32.55 -5.82 26.73
N LEU A 165 33.04 -5.50 25.53
CA LEU A 165 32.21 -5.09 24.39
C LEU A 165 31.23 -6.18 23.97
N ASP A 166 31.67 -7.44 23.88
CA ASP A 166 30.81 -8.58 23.54
C ASP A 166 29.68 -8.75 24.56
N LYS A 167 29.98 -8.64 25.87
CA LYS A 167 28.97 -8.66 26.93
C LYS A 167 27.97 -7.51 26.83
N LEU A 168 28.41 -6.31 26.43
CA LEU A 168 27.51 -5.17 26.25
C LEU A 168 26.56 -5.39 25.08
N VAL A 169 27.02 -5.99 23.98
CA VAL A 169 26.19 -6.38 22.83
C VAL A 169 25.20 -7.47 23.24
N GLU A 170 25.67 -8.56 23.83
CA GLU A 170 24.84 -9.69 24.28
C GLU A 170 23.69 -9.22 25.18
N ARG A 171 24.00 -8.38 26.17
CA ARG A 171 22.98 -7.83 27.08
C ARG A 171 21.96 -6.94 26.36
N LYS A 172 22.36 -6.19 25.34
CA LYS A 172 21.43 -5.38 24.54
C LYS A 172 20.55 -6.27 23.65
N VAL A 173 21.09 -7.35 23.10
CA VAL A 173 20.32 -8.33 22.33
C VAL A 173 19.27 -9.01 23.21
N ASP A 174 19.65 -9.45 24.40
CA ASP A 174 18.72 -10.05 25.37
C ASP A 174 17.60 -9.09 25.79
N HIS A 175 17.95 -7.82 26.03
CA HIS A 175 16.97 -6.79 26.36
C HIS A 175 15.99 -6.53 25.20
N ALA A 176 16.50 -6.46 23.96
CA ALA A 176 15.66 -6.31 22.77
C ALA A 176 14.70 -7.49 22.61
N LYS A 177 15.20 -8.72 22.82
CA LYS A 177 14.38 -9.94 22.76
C LYS A 177 13.26 -9.92 23.81
N LYS A 178 13.57 -9.52 25.04
CA LYS A 178 12.57 -9.41 26.11
C LYS A 178 11.48 -8.38 25.79
N LEU A 179 11.86 -7.21 25.27
CA LEU A 179 10.90 -6.19 24.82
C LEU A 179 10.01 -6.69 23.68
N PHE A 180 10.59 -7.46 22.74
CA PHE A 180 9.84 -8.07 21.65
C PHE A 180 8.80 -9.07 22.17
N GLU A 181 9.20 -9.97 23.08
CA GLU A 181 8.29 -10.92 23.71
C GLU A 181 7.14 -10.23 24.49
N GLU A 182 7.44 -9.17 25.25
CA GLU A 182 6.45 -8.34 25.95
C GLU A 182 5.48 -7.63 24.97
N THR A 183 6.00 -7.16 23.83
CA THR A 183 5.20 -6.54 22.76
C THR A 183 4.24 -7.55 22.14
N THR A 184 4.71 -8.75 21.82
CA THR A 184 3.88 -9.83 21.26
C THR A 184 2.80 -10.27 22.24
N GLN A 185 3.11 -10.38 23.53
CA GLN A 185 2.10 -10.69 24.56
C GLN A 185 1.04 -9.58 24.69
N THR A 186 1.45 -8.31 24.61
CA THR A 186 0.54 -7.16 24.64
C THR A 186 -0.42 -7.18 23.45
N TYR A 187 0.09 -7.48 22.25
CA TYR A 187 -0.73 -7.66 21.05
C TYR A 187 -1.75 -8.80 21.21
N ASN A 188 -1.30 -10.00 21.60
CA ASN A 188 -2.15 -11.18 21.70
C ASN A 188 -3.24 -11.04 22.78
N SER A 189 -2.90 -10.40 23.91
CA SER A 189 -3.88 -10.11 24.97
C SER A 189 -4.91 -9.07 24.53
N GLY A 190 -4.50 -8.01 23.83
CA GLY A 190 -5.39 -7.01 23.24
C GLY A 190 -6.34 -7.60 22.19
N PHE A 191 -5.81 -8.38 21.26
CA PHE A 191 -6.59 -9.04 20.21
C PHE A 191 -7.66 -9.97 20.78
N ARG A 192 -7.30 -10.81 21.76
CA ARG A 192 -8.24 -11.72 22.42
C ARG A 192 -9.39 -10.99 23.12
N LEU A 193 -9.14 -9.85 23.76
CA LEU A 193 -10.19 -9.04 24.40
C LEU A 193 -11.18 -8.46 23.39
N ILE A 194 -10.69 -8.02 22.21
CA ILE A 194 -11.54 -7.50 21.13
C ILE A 194 -12.45 -8.60 20.59
N VAL A 195 -11.94 -9.81 20.35
CA VAL A 195 -12.73 -10.94 19.84
C VAL A 195 -13.85 -11.33 20.82
N ILE A 196 -13.53 -11.46 22.11
CA ILE A 196 -14.53 -11.77 23.15
C ILE A 196 -15.61 -10.68 23.24
N GLY A 197 -15.20 -9.40 23.21
CA GLY A 197 -16.13 -8.27 23.25
C GLY A 197 -17.11 -8.24 22.07
N SER A 198 -16.62 -8.53 20.86
CA SER A 198 -17.45 -8.60 19.65
C SER A 198 -18.49 -9.71 19.70
N ILE A 199 -18.12 -10.90 20.19
CA ILE A 199 -19.04 -12.03 20.34
C ILE A 199 -20.15 -11.71 21.36
N ALA A 200 -19.82 -11.10 22.50
CA ALA A 200 -20.80 -10.74 23.52
C ALA A 200 -21.85 -9.72 23.00
N CYS A 201 -21.41 -8.74 22.20
CA CYS A 201 -22.29 -7.72 21.63
C CYS A 201 -23.34 -8.32 20.67
N PHE A 202 -22.96 -9.35 19.91
CA PHE A 202 -23.85 -10.07 19.00
C PHE A 202 -25.04 -10.73 19.73
N PHE A 203 -24.77 -11.46 20.81
CA PHE A 203 -25.83 -12.17 21.56
C PHE A 203 -26.78 -11.23 22.33
N ILE A 204 -26.27 -10.13 22.88
CA ILE A 204 -27.10 -9.13 23.58
C ILE A 204 -28.12 -8.50 22.62
N SER A 205 -27.71 -8.26 21.38
CA SER A 205 -28.59 -7.69 20.34
C SER A 205 -29.77 -8.60 20.01
N ILE A 206 -29.57 -9.92 19.96
CA ILE A 206 -30.62 -10.91 19.68
C ILE A 206 -31.64 -10.99 20.83
N LEU A 207 -31.17 -11.05 22.08
CA LEU A 207 -32.03 -11.17 23.27
C LEU A 207 -32.94 -9.94 23.45
N MET A 208 -32.44 -8.75 23.13
CA MET A 208 -33.21 -7.51 23.22
C MET A 208 -34.37 -7.49 22.21
N GLY A 209 -34.19 -8.04 21.01
CA GLY A 209 -35.23 -8.14 19.97
C GLY A 209 -36.42 -9.01 20.40
N ILE A 210 -36.15 -10.16 21.03
CA ILE A 210 -37.20 -11.08 21.49
C ILE A 210 -38.04 -10.49 22.63
N PHE A 211 -37.41 -9.71 23.52
CA PHE A 211 -38.08 -9.10 24.68
C PHE A 211 -39.12 -8.03 24.31
N ILE A 212 -38.86 -7.25 23.25
CA ILE A 212 -39.75 -6.19 22.78
C ILE A 212 -41.06 -6.79 22.19
N ALA A 213 -40.98 -7.92 21.50
CA ALA A 213 -42.14 -8.57 20.87
C ALA A 213 -43.20 -9.09 21.88
N ARG A 214 -42.79 -9.59 23.06
CA ARG A 214 -43.71 -10.17 24.06
C ARG A 214 -44.48 -9.15 24.90
N THR A 215 -44.05 -7.89 24.92
CA THR A 215 -44.58 -6.89 25.86
C THR A 215 -45.83 -6.16 25.33
N VAL A 216 -46.20 -6.37 24.06
CA VAL A 216 -47.30 -5.65 23.40
C VAL A 216 -48.65 -6.43 23.42
N THR A 217 -48.66 -7.73 23.69
CA THR A 217 -49.84 -8.62 23.46
C THR A 217 -50.74 -8.92 24.67
N LYS A 218 -50.43 -8.47 25.89
CA LYS A 218 -51.09 -8.93 27.14
C LYS A 218 -52.38 -8.19 27.62
N PRO A 219 -52.75 -6.95 27.22
CA PRO A 219 -53.91 -6.25 27.79
C PRO A 219 -55.33 -6.64 27.33
N LEU A 220 -55.54 -7.62 26.45
CA LEU A 220 -56.83 -7.81 25.74
C LEU A 220 -57.79 -8.89 26.29
N GLY A 221 -57.46 -9.61 27.37
CA GLY A 221 -58.43 -10.38 28.17
C GLY A 221 -59.20 -11.54 27.51
N GLY A 222 -58.92 -11.89 26.25
CA GLY A 222 -59.56 -13.00 25.51
C GLY A 222 -59.67 -12.69 24.02
N GLU A 223 -60.03 -13.68 23.19
CA GLU A 223 -60.24 -13.41 21.76
C GLU A 223 -61.59 -12.72 21.51
N PRO A 224 -61.67 -11.70 20.63
CA PRO A 224 -62.86 -10.89 20.37
C PRO A 224 -64.16 -11.62 19.94
N GLY A 225 -64.15 -12.95 19.77
CA GLY A 225 -65.26 -13.71 19.18
C GLY A 225 -66.43 -14.07 20.11
N GLU A 226 -66.21 -14.34 21.40
CA GLU A 226 -67.22 -14.99 22.26
C GLU A 226 -68.34 -14.06 22.78
N MET A 227 -68.07 -12.76 22.94
CA MET A 227 -69.04 -11.79 23.49
C MET A 227 -70.20 -11.45 22.53
N SER A 228 -70.07 -11.75 21.23
CA SER A 228 -71.07 -11.40 20.22
C SER A 228 -72.31 -12.30 20.23
N ALA A 229 -72.20 -13.55 20.71
CA ALA A 229 -73.25 -14.56 20.52
C ALA A 229 -74.46 -14.48 21.47
N MET A 230 -74.30 -13.95 22.69
CA MET A 230 -75.37 -13.99 23.72
C MET A 230 -76.44 -12.90 23.52
N ALA A 231 -76.08 -11.76 22.92
CA ALA A 231 -77.01 -10.66 22.67
C ALA A 231 -78.12 -10.99 21.66
N MET A 232 -77.95 -12.05 20.87
CA MET A 232 -78.84 -12.35 19.75
C MET A 232 -80.11 -13.13 20.13
N LYS A 233 -80.16 -13.81 21.30
CA LYS A 233 -81.30 -14.65 21.71
C LYS A 233 -82.47 -13.90 22.38
N ILE A 234 -82.18 -12.83 23.14
CA ILE A 234 -83.24 -12.03 23.82
C ILE A 234 -84.02 -11.19 22.79
N ALA A 235 -83.36 -10.81 21.70
CA ALA A 235 -83.94 -10.01 20.64
C ALA A 235 -85.05 -10.75 19.84
N THR A 236 -85.14 -12.07 19.94
CA THR A 236 -86.06 -12.88 19.12
C THR A 236 -87.38 -13.23 19.80
N GLY A 237 -87.66 -12.71 21.02
CA GLY A 237 -88.95 -12.91 21.71
C GLY A 237 -89.15 -14.31 22.31
N ASP A 238 -88.12 -15.14 22.26
CA ASP A 238 -88.05 -16.42 22.96
C ASP A 238 -87.58 -16.17 24.40
N LEU A 239 -88.54 -16.19 25.33
CA LEU A 239 -88.35 -15.82 26.72
C LEU A 239 -87.94 -17.01 27.61
N ASN A 240 -87.39 -18.09 27.02
CA ASN A 240 -86.87 -19.28 27.72
C ASN A 240 -85.32 -19.37 27.63
N ILE A 241 -84.59 -18.92 28.66
CA ILE A 241 -83.10 -18.94 28.70
C ILE A 241 -82.61 -19.52 30.04
N GLU A 242 -81.65 -20.48 30.01
CA GLU A 242 -80.98 -21.08 31.19
C GLU A 242 -79.61 -20.45 31.47
N ALA A 243 -79.25 -20.21 32.73
CA ALA A 243 -78.03 -19.49 33.15
C ALA A 243 -77.06 -20.35 33.99
N ASP A 244 -75.75 -20.28 33.71
CA ASP A 244 -74.67 -20.87 34.52
C ASP A 244 -74.13 -19.86 35.56
N ALA A 245 -73.97 -20.30 36.80
CA ALA A 245 -74.06 -19.47 38.02
C ALA A 245 -72.72 -18.89 38.53
N LYS A 246 -71.83 -18.40 37.65
CA LYS A 246 -70.57 -17.72 38.06
C LYS A 246 -70.26 -16.38 37.40
N ALA A 247 -71.25 -15.74 36.79
CA ALA A 247 -71.12 -14.36 36.31
C ALA A 247 -71.33 -13.38 37.48
N SER A 248 -70.33 -12.56 37.79
CA SER A 248 -70.49 -11.41 38.70
C SER A 248 -71.47 -10.41 38.09
N LYS A 249 -72.30 -9.76 38.92
CA LYS A 249 -73.24 -8.70 38.49
C LYS A 249 -72.54 -7.45 37.91
N ASP A 250 -71.21 -7.39 37.94
CA ASP A 250 -70.41 -6.21 37.52
C ASP A 250 -69.69 -6.36 36.17
N ASN A 251 -69.98 -7.40 35.39
CA ASN A 251 -69.48 -7.52 34.02
C ASN A 251 -70.63 -7.68 33.01
N LEU A 252 -70.30 -7.50 31.72
CA LEU A 252 -71.25 -7.41 30.61
C LEU A 252 -72.25 -8.60 30.53
N LEU A 253 -71.93 -9.74 31.18
CA LEU A 253 -72.74 -10.96 31.18
C LEU A 253 -73.93 -10.93 32.17
N GLY A 254 -73.87 -10.16 33.27
CA GLY A 254 -74.88 -10.20 34.36
C GLY A 254 -76.14 -9.36 34.13
N ALA A 255 -76.09 -8.34 33.27
CA ALA A 255 -77.18 -7.40 33.04
C ALA A 255 -78.32 -7.96 32.17
N MET A 256 -78.09 -9.06 31.43
CA MET A 256 -79.03 -9.55 30.41
C MET A 256 -80.18 -10.45 30.94
N LEU A 257 -80.14 -10.94 32.20
CA LEU A 257 -81.09 -11.94 32.71
C LEU A 257 -82.36 -11.39 33.41
N SER A 258 -82.40 -10.13 33.88
CA SER A 258 -83.55 -9.58 34.66
C SER A 258 -84.74 -9.07 33.83
N MET A 259 -84.64 -9.08 32.49
CA MET A 259 -85.60 -8.42 31.60
C MET A 259 -86.84 -9.27 31.24
N VAL A 260 -86.85 -10.56 31.56
CA VAL A 260 -87.77 -11.56 30.98
C VAL A 260 -89.14 -11.71 31.70
N ASP A 261 -89.25 -11.48 33.01
CA ASP A 261 -90.38 -11.93 33.85
C ASP A 261 -91.65 -11.03 33.84
N ILE A 262 -91.54 -9.78 33.41
CA ILE A 262 -92.59 -8.75 33.58
C ILE A 262 -93.69 -8.83 32.50
N LEU A 263 -93.46 -9.52 31.38
CA LEU A 263 -94.21 -9.36 30.13
C LEU A 263 -95.60 -10.05 30.02
N LYS A 264 -96.04 -10.89 30.98
CA LYS A 264 -97.21 -11.79 30.82
C LYS A 264 -98.61 -11.24 31.25
N GLY A 265 -98.77 -10.09 31.92
CA GLY A 265 -100.02 -9.72 32.64
C GLY A 265 -101.00 -8.66 32.05
N ILE A 266 -100.75 -8.04 30.89
CA ILE A 266 -101.42 -6.78 30.43
C ILE A 266 -102.67 -7.01 29.56
N PHE A 267 -102.85 -8.23 29.07
CA PHE A 267 -103.64 -8.48 27.86
C PHE A 267 -105.19 -8.42 28.04
N ALA A 268 -105.76 -8.45 29.26
CA ALA A 268 -107.19 -8.71 29.49
C ALA A 268 -108.14 -7.50 29.58
N GLU A 269 -107.65 -6.25 29.71
CA GLU A 269 -108.48 -5.07 30.06
C GLU A 269 -108.65 -4.05 28.90
N ILE A 270 -108.32 -4.50 27.68
CA ILE A 270 -108.26 -3.70 26.46
C ILE A 270 -109.60 -3.57 25.71
N ASP A 271 -110.58 -4.45 25.94
CA ASP A 271 -111.77 -4.60 25.08
C ASP A 271 -112.92 -3.56 25.31
N LYS A 272 -113.06 -2.95 26.49
CA LYS A 272 -114.26 -2.15 26.90
C LYS A 272 -114.33 -0.72 26.30
N LEU A 273 -113.22 -0.20 25.78
CA LEU A 273 -113.02 1.20 25.34
C LEU A 273 -113.26 1.43 23.83
N ILE A 274 -113.47 0.36 23.08
CA ILE A 274 -113.48 0.36 21.61
C ILE A 274 -114.81 0.88 21.02
N ASN A 275 -115.94 0.84 21.76
CA ASN A 275 -117.27 1.19 21.22
C ASN A 275 -117.57 2.70 21.12
N SER A 276 -116.91 3.59 21.88
CA SER A 276 -117.20 5.04 21.91
C SER A 276 -116.49 5.87 20.81
N VAL A 277 -115.42 5.35 20.19
CA VAL A 277 -114.63 6.05 19.14
C VAL A 277 -115.36 6.13 17.78
N LYS A 278 -116.43 5.36 17.58
CA LYS A 278 -117.13 5.20 16.28
C LYS A 278 -118.05 6.36 15.87
N ASP A 279 -118.54 7.19 16.81
CA ASP A 279 -119.56 8.23 16.57
C ASP A 279 -118.98 9.65 16.38
N GLY A 280 -117.66 9.79 16.23
CA GLY A 280 -116.96 11.07 16.01
C GLY A 280 -116.78 11.94 17.26
N ASN A 281 -117.24 11.50 18.44
CA ASN A 281 -117.05 12.18 19.72
C ASN A 281 -115.82 11.66 20.47
N LEU A 282 -114.68 12.36 20.38
CA LEU A 282 -113.36 11.93 20.88
C LEU A 282 -113.08 12.29 22.37
N GLU A 283 -114.09 12.41 23.23
CA GLU A 283 -113.94 12.91 24.62
C GLU A 283 -114.15 11.86 25.78
N MET A 284 -114.52 10.58 25.57
CA MET A 284 -114.86 9.55 26.62
C MET A 284 -113.69 8.62 27.11
N ARG A 285 -113.66 8.02 28.35
CA ARG A 285 -112.54 7.22 29.02
C ARG A 285 -112.96 6.06 30.04
N GLY A 286 -112.12 5.02 30.33
CA GLY A 286 -112.18 3.80 31.25
C GLY A 286 -111.28 3.73 32.56
N ASP A 287 -111.07 2.58 33.26
CA ASP A 287 -110.61 2.51 34.70
C ASP A 287 -109.28 1.76 35.04
N ALA A 288 -108.20 2.47 35.40
CA ALA A 288 -106.81 1.97 35.53
C ALA A 288 -106.34 1.47 36.92
N GLY A 289 -107.22 1.32 37.92
CA GLY A 289 -106.81 1.06 39.32
C GLY A 289 -106.20 -0.31 39.68
N LYS A 290 -106.13 -1.30 38.77
CA LYS A 290 -105.84 -2.73 39.11
C LYS A 290 -104.42 -3.27 38.89
N TYR A 291 -103.49 -2.50 38.30
CA TYR A 291 -102.12 -2.95 37.94
C TYR A 291 -101.03 -1.99 38.49
N GLN A 292 -99.74 -2.38 38.47
CA GLN A 292 -98.61 -1.52 38.92
C GLN A 292 -97.46 -1.46 37.89
N GLY A 293 -96.73 -0.34 37.88
CA GLY A 293 -95.70 -0.07 36.87
C GLY A 293 -96.28 -0.01 35.46
N GLY A 294 -95.53 -0.49 34.46
CA GLY A 294 -95.91 -0.45 33.03
C GLY A 294 -97.28 -1.08 32.69
N TRP A 295 -97.82 -1.92 33.57
CA TRP A 295 -99.11 -2.61 33.40
C TRP A 295 -100.31 -1.74 33.80
N ARG A 296 -100.15 -0.81 34.75
CA ARG A 296 -101.12 0.27 35.06
C ARG A 296 -101.22 1.27 33.91
N GLN A 297 -100.05 1.55 33.34
CA GLN A 297 -99.85 2.41 32.18
C GLN A 297 -100.66 1.97 30.96
N LEU A 298 -101.12 0.71 30.92
CA LEU A 298 -101.82 0.17 29.77
C LEU A 298 -103.31 0.51 29.75
N ILE A 299 -103.97 0.56 30.91
CA ILE A 299 -105.38 0.93 31.03
C ILE A 299 -105.54 2.45 31.03
N ASP A 300 -104.55 3.17 31.59
CA ASP A 300 -104.35 4.60 31.28
C ASP A 300 -104.10 4.82 29.78
N GLY A 301 -103.29 3.96 29.15
CA GLY A 301 -102.96 4.07 27.72
C GLY A 301 -104.14 3.90 26.76
N LEU A 302 -105.26 3.43 27.27
CA LEU A 302 -106.48 3.12 26.54
C LEU A 302 -107.49 4.27 26.61
N ASN A 303 -107.42 5.02 27.70
CA ASN A 303 -107.99 6.34 27.87
C ASN A 303 -107.27 7.36 27.01
N THR A 304 -105.94 7.35 27.04
CA THR A 304 -105.10 8.14 26.14
C THR A 304 -105.38 7.84 24.65
N LEU A 305 -105.89 6.64 24.32
CA LEU A 305 -106.16 6.25 22.93
C LEU A 305 -107.15 7.18 22.23
N VAL A 306 -108.18 7.65 22.94
CA VAL A 306 -109.22 8.52 22.37
C VAL A 306 -108.71 9.97 22.24
N GLU A 307 -107.88 10.43 23.19
CA GLU A 307 -107.14 11.70 23.12
C GLU A 307 -106.13 11.74 21.97
N ALA A 308 -105.57 10.58 21.63
CA ALA A 308 -104.54 10.42 20.61
C ALA A 308 -105.02 10.63 19.16
N PHE A 309 -106.33 10.81 18.90
CA PHE A 309 -106.87 11.03 17.55
C PHE A 309 -106.97 12.52 17.16
N VAL A 310 -107.04 13.45 18.13
CA VAL A 310 -107.27 14.89 17.87
C VAL A 310 -105.99 15.62 17.47
N LYS A 311 -104.90 15.40 18.23
CA LYS A 311 -103.58 16.03 18.01
C LYS A 311 -102.90 15.70 16.65
N PRO A 312 -102.95 14.47 16.09
CA PRO A 312 -102.25 14.13 14.84
C PRO A 312 -102.75 14.82 13.58
N ILE A 313 -104.04 15.18 13.53
CA ILE A 313 -104.64 15.80 12.36
C ILE A 313 -104.05 17.21 12.14
N ASN A 314 -103.80 17.95 13.21
CA ASN A 314 -103.24 19.31 13.13
C ASN A 314 -101.75 19.28 12.75
N VAL A 315 -100.95 18.39 13.33
CA VAL A 315 -99.49 18.29 13.06
C VAL A 315 -99.19 17.88 11.62
N THR A 316 -100.05 17.05 11.02
CA THR A 316 -99.88 16.63 9.62
C THR A 316 -99.92 17.82 8.65
N SER A 317 -100.73 18.84 8.92
CA SER A 317 -100.87 20.02 8.04
C SER A 317 -99.65 20.95 8.09
N GLU A 318 -99.06 21.12 9.28
CA GLU A 318 -97.89 22.00 9.48
C GLU A 318 -96.61 21.44 8.81
N TYR A 319 -96.41 20.12 8.89
CA TYR A 319 -95.19 19.47 8.41
C TYR A 319 -95.07 19.43 6.89
N VAL A 320 -96.20 19.34 6.18
CA VAL A 320 -96.23 19.38 4.71
C VAL A 320 -95.80 20.75 4.18
N GLU A 321 -96.12 21.83 4.89
CA GLU A 321 -95.75 23.20 4.52
C GLU A 321 -94.22 23.41 4.61
N ARG A 322 -93.58 23.01 5.71
CA ARG A 322 -92.14 23.20 5.93
C ARG A 322 -91.26 22.45 4.91
N ILE A 323 -91.59 21.20 4.63
CA ILE A 323 -90.83 20.37 3.67
C ILE A 323 -90.83 20.99 2.26
N SER A 324 -91.91 21.68 1.88
CA SER A 324 -92.04 22.26 0.53
C SER A 324 -91.08 23.41 0.22
N ILE A 325 -90.49 24.05 1.24
CA ILE A 325 -89.55 25.18 1.09
C ILE A 325 -88.09 24.79 1.40
N GLY A 326 -87.81 23.50 1.60
CA GLY A 326 -86.46 22.99 1.87
C GLY A 326 -85.99 23.06 3.33
N ASP A 327 -86.88 23.41 4.27
CA ASP A 327 -86.64 23.25 5.71
C ASP A 327 -87.15 21.88 6.16
N ILE A 328 -86.23 20.94 6.43
CA ILE A 328 -86.59 19.59 6.86
C ILE A 328 -86.84 19.60 8.37
N PRO A 329 -88.11 19.53 8.83
CA PRO A 329 -88.40 19.54 10.26
C PRO A 329 -87.86 18.27 10.94
N PRO A 330 -87.57 18.32 12.26
CA PRO A 330 -87.26 17.10 13.01
C PRO A 330 -88.44 16.13 12.90
N LYS A 331 -88.19 14.83 12.95
CA LYS A 331 -89.27 13.84 12.87
C LYS A 331 -90.39 14.18 13.85
N ILE A 332 -91.62 13.93 13.42
CA ILE A 332 -92.79 14.01 14.29
C ILE A 332 -92.60 12.93 15.37
N ASN A 333 -92.11 13.36 16.53
CA ASN A 333 -91.88 12.53 17.70
C ASN A 333 -93.10 12.51 18.62
N ASP A 334 -94.11 13.34 18.33
CA ASP A 334 -95.42 13.19 18.94
C ASP A 334 -95.90 11.77 18.68
N GLU A 335 -96.22 11.07 19.77
CA GLU A 335 -96.65 9.70 19.71
C GLU A 335 -98.10 9.63 19.22
N TYR A 336 -98.26 9.30 17.93
CA TYR A 336 -99.54 8.96 17.32
C TYR A 336 -99.71 7.45 17.18
N ARG A 337 -100.96 6.97 17.14
CA ARG A 337 -101.31 5.54 17.09
C ARG A 337 -102.27 5.26 15.91
N GLY A 338 -102.23 4.06 15.33
CA GLY A 338 -103.14 3.64 14.24
C GLY A 338 -102.87 4.31 12.88
N ASP A 339 -103.92 4.62 12.11
CA ASP A 339 -103.79 5.28 10.80
C ASP A 339 -103.15 6.68 10.90
N PHE A 340 -103.23 7.34 12.04
CA PHE A 340 -102.48 8.58 12.31
C PHE A 340 -101.00 8.34 12.52
N ASN A 341 -100.63 7.18 13.08
CA ASN A 341 -99.25 6.73 13.01
C ASN A 341 -98.89 6.38 11.57
N LYS A 342 -99.78 5.84 10.72
CA LYS A 342 -99.48 5.67 9.29
C LYS A 342 -99.22 7.01 8.61
N THR A 343 -100.01 8.04 8.88
CA THR A 343 -99.80 9.39 8.34
C THR A 343 -98.53 10.03 8.88
N LYS A 344 -98.30 9.94 10.20
CA LYS A 344 -97.03 10.31 10.84
C LYS A 344 -95.87 9.55 10.22
N ASN A 345 -96.00 8.25 10.00
CA ASN A 345 -94.99 7.41 9.41
C ASN A 345 -94.80 7.76 7.94
N ASN A 346 -95.83 8.11 7.19
CA ASN A 346 -95.70 8.54 5.80
C ASN A 346 -94.99 9.89 5.71
N LEU A 347 -95.30 10.85 6.58
CA LEU A 347 -94.57 12.11 6.70
C LEU A 347 -93.15 11.90 7.23
N ASN A 348 -92.94 11.03 8.22
CA ASN A 348 -91.62 10.66 8.70
C ASN A 348 -90.84 9.86 7.65
N LEU A 349 -91.50 9.07 6.79
CA LEU A 349 -90.90 8.38 5.64
C LEU A 349 -90.48 9.39 4.57
N LEU A 350 -91.24 10.47 4.37
CA LEU A 350 -90.87 11.59 3.51
C LEU A 350 -89.68 12.37 4.09
N ILE A 351 -89.71 12.67 5.39
CA ILE A 351 -88.59 13.29 6.12
C ILE A 351 -87.36 12.38 6.07
N ASP A 352 -87.53 11.06 6.22
CA ASP A 352 -86.45 10.08 6.12
C ASP A 352 -85.90 10.00 4.69
N ALA A 353 -86.78 10.08 3.69
CA ALA A 353 -86.39 10.11 2.29
C ALA A 353 -85.52 11.34 1.97
N GLU A 354 -85.96 12.54 2.37
CA GLU A 354 -85.21 13.79 2.19
C GLU A 354 -83.89 13.77 2.97
N ASN A 355 -83.91 13.40 4.26
CA ASN A 355 -82.69 13.30 5.07
C ASN A 355 -81.70 12.27 4.51
N LYS A 356 -82.17 11.13 3.98
CA LYS A 356 -81.30 10.14 3.33
C LYS A 356 -80.63 10.73 2.08
N ILE A 357 -81.36 11.47 1.26
CA ILE A 357 -80.80 12.13 0.07
C ILE A 357 -79.76 13.17 0.50
N THR A 358 -80.07 14.02 1.48
CA THR A 358 -79.14 15.02 2.01
C THR A 358 -77.88 14.36 2.58
N ASN A 359 -78.02 13.28 3.34
CA ASN A 359 -76.88 12.55 3.87
C ASN A 359 -76.01 11.93 2.77
N ILE A 360 -76.61 11.30 1.76
CA ILE A 360 -75.84 10.75 0.62
C ILE A 360 -75.08 11.88 -0.09
N LEU A 361 -75.71 13.02 -0.34
CA LEU A 361 -75.05 14.16 -0.97
C LEU A 361 -73.93 14.75 -0.11
N ASN A 362 -74.10 14.80 1.21
CA ASN A 362 -73.05 15.22 2.14
C ASN A 362 -71.87 14.25 2.12
N GLU A 363 -72.12 12.94 2.15
CA GLU A 363 -71.07 11.91 2.02
C GLU A 363 -70.32 12.04 0.68
N LEU A 364 -71.03 12.31 -0.42
CA LEU A 364 -70.40 12.56 -1.72
C LEU A 364 -69.56 13.84 -1.72
N SER A 365 -70.01 14.91 -1.05
CA SER A 365 -69.30 16.18 -0.99
C SER A 365 -67.94 16.08 -0.28
N ILE A 366 -67.80 15.13 0.66
CA ILE A 366 -66.54 14.82 1.34
C ILE A 366 -65.73 13.72 0.62
N GLY A 367 -66.19 13.25 -0.55
CA GLY A 367 -65.50 12.27 -1.38
C GLY A 367 -65.78 10.79 -1.05
N ASN A 368 -66.76 10.50 -0.18
CA ASN A 368 -67.14 9.12 0.14
C ASN A 368 -68.08 8.52 -0.93
N VAL A 369 -67.50 7.79 -1.88
CA VAL A 369 -68.23 7.11 -2.97
C VAL A 369 -68.72 5.71 -2.61
N ALA A 370 -68.38 5.20 -1.42
CA ALA A 370 -68.81 3.87 -0.98
C ALA A 370 -70.25 3.85 -0.42
N VAL A 371 -70.92 5.00 -0.40
CA VAL A 371 -72.26 5.14 0.16
C VAL A 371 -73.28 4.37 -0.67
N LYS A 372 -74.12 3.56 -0.01
CA LYS A 372 -75.10 2.70 -0.68
C LYS A 372 -76.38 3.46 -0.99
N VAL A 373 -76.68 3.62 -2.27
CA VAL A 373 -77.97 4.15 -2.74
C VAL A 373 -78.96 3.01 -2.87
N VAL A 374 -80.12 3.16 -2.23
CA VAL A 374 -81.22 2.19 -2.33
C VAL A 374 -82.41 2.92 -2.92
N GLU A 375 -82.85 2.47 -4.09
CA GLU A 375 -84.06 3.00 -4.74
C GLU A 375 -85.27 2.74 -3.86
N ARG A 376 -86.10 3.77 -3.65
CA ARG A 376 -87.28 3.67 -2.79
C ARG A 376 -88.45 2.98 -3.52
N SER A 377 -88.47 3.05 -4.85
CA SER A 377 -89.43 2.38 -5.72
C SER A 377 -88.88 2.28 -7.15
N GLU A 378 -89.48 1.45 -8.01
CA GLU A 378 -89.10 1.33 -9.43
C GLU A 378 -89.22 2.64 -10.23
N LYS A 379 -89.99 3.62 -9.73
CA LYS A 379 -90.18 4.94 -10.35
C LYS A 379 -89.30 6.03 -9.74
N ASP A 380 -88.35 5.68 -8.87
CA ASP A 380 -87.50 6.63 -8.14
C ASP A 380 -86.33 7.14 -8.99
N THR A 381 -86.66 7.99 -9.96
CA THR A 381 -85.71 8.55 -10.94
C THR A 381 -84.55 9.34 -10.30
N LEU A 382 -84.79 9.96 -9.14
CA LEU A 382 -83.76 10.70 -8.40
C LEU A 382 -82.71 9.75 -7.81
N MET A 383 -83.14 8.69 -7.11
CA MET A 383 -82.20 7.72 -6.55
C MET A 383 -81.50 6.90 -7.64
N GLN A 384 -82.15 6.61 -8.77
CA GLN A 384 -81.52 6.00 -9.94
C GLN A 384 -80.40 6.88 -10.53
N SER A 385 -80.64 8.19 -10.63
CA SER A 385 -79.63 9.15 -11.10
C SER A 385 -78.47 9.30 -10.12
N LEU A 386 -78.76 9.32 -8.81
CA LEU A 386 -77.75 9.38 -7.74
C LEU A 386 -76.90 8.09 -7.70
N SER A 387 -77.53 6.92 -7.87
CA SER A 387 -76.84 5.63 -8.00
C SER A 387 -75.90 5.61 -9.21
N THR A 388 -76.36 6.12 -10.36
CA THR A 388 -75.53 6.23 -11.56
C THR A 388 -74.33 7.16 -11.33
N MET A 389 -74.54 8.32 -10.69
CA MET A 389 -73.45 9.26 -10.36
C MET A 389 -72.42 8.65 -9.40
N ILE A 390 -72.85 7.89 -8.40
CA ILE A 390 -71.91 7.22 -7.48
C ILE A 390 -71.14 6.13 -8.19
N LYS A 391 -71.78 5.37 -9.07
CA LYS A 391 -71.11 4.35 -9.87
C LYS A 391 -70.01 4.96 -10.74
N THR A 392 -70.28 6.10 -11.40
CA THR A 392 -69.26 6.76 -12.24
C THR A 392 -68.09 7.29 -11.42
N LEU A 393 -68.34 7.86 -10.24
CA LEU A 393 -67.28 8.30 -9.33
C LEU A 393 -66.47 7.12 -8.77
N THR A 394 -67.14 6.02 -8.41
CA THR A 394 -66.48 4.79 -7.92
C THR A 394 -65.55 4.19 -8.97
N GLU A 395 -65.97 4.15 -10.25
CA GLU A 395 -65.12 3.70 -11.35
C GLU A 395 -63.85 4.58 -11.50
N ILE A 396 -63.98 5.91 -11.35
CA ILE A 396 -62.84 6.83 -11.36
C ILE A 396 -61.91 6.57 -10.16
N THR A 397 -62.46 6.40 -8.95
CA THR A 397 -61.69 6.07 -7.75
C THR A 397 -60.91 4.76 -7.92
N ASN A 398 -61.51 3.74 -8.54
CA ASN A 398 -60.83 2.48 -8.80
C ASN A 398 -59.63 2.65 -9.75
N ILE A 399 -59.79 3.40 -10.84
CA ILE A 399 -58.68 3.68 -11.77
C ILE A 399 -57.57 4.46 -11.05
N LEU A 400 -57.92 5.45 -10.23
CA LEU A 400 -56.94 6.21 -9.43
C LEU A 400 -56.22 5.32 -8.41
N ASN A 401 -56.92 4.35 -7.80
CA ASN A 401 -56.29 3.38 -6.91
C ASN A 401 -55.29 2.49 -7.65
N GLU A 402 -55.63 2.00 -8.85
CA GLU A 402 -54.70 1.26 -9.71
C GLU A 402 -53.47 2.11 -10.07
N LEU A 403 -53.65 3.39 -10.39
CA LEU A 403 -52.52 4.31 -10.64
C LEU A 403 -51.67 4.53 -9.39
N SER A 404 -52.30 4.61 -8.21
CA SER A 404 -51.60 4.84 -6.95
C SER A 404 -50.65 3.69 -6.56
N ILE A 405 -50.95 2.48 -7.03
CA ILE A 405 -50.08 1.30 -6.87
C ILE A 405 -49.12 1.12 -8.06
N GLY A 406 -49.10 2.06 -9.02
CA GLY A 406 -48.19 2.06 -10.17
C GLY A 406 -48.69 1.28 -11.39
N ASN A 407 -49.94 0.80 -11.39
CA ASN A 407 -50.51 0.10 -12.55
C ASN A 407 -51.00 1.09 -13.61
N VAL A 408 -50.11 1.43 -14.55
CA VAL A 408 -50.39 2.30 -15.70
C VAL A 408 -51.04 1.57 -16.88
N ALA A 409 -51.19 0.24 -16.81
CA ALA A 409 -51.80 -0.57 -17.87
C ALA A 409 -53.35 -0.62 -17.78
N VAL A 410 -53.94 0.13 -16.85
CA VAL A 410 -55.39 0.17 -16.65
C VAL A 410 -56.09 0.78 -17.87
N LYS A 411 -57.13 0.08 -18.37
CA LYS A 411 -57.88 0.51 -19.55
C LYS A 411 -58.92 1.57 -19.18
N VAL A 412 -58.75 2.78 -19.70
CA VAL A 412 -59.74 3.86 -19.61
C VAL A 412 -60.67 3.80 -20.82
N VAL A 413 -61.99 3.82 -20.59
CA VAL A 413 -63.01 3.87 -21.64
C VAL A 413 -63.82 5.14 -21.47
N GLU A 414 -63.81 6.01 -22.49
CA GLU A 414 -64.63 7.21 -22.52
C GLU A 414 -66.10 6.83 -22.73
N ARG A 415 -66.98 7.31 -21.85
CA ARG A 415 -68.40 6.95 -21.88
C ARG A 415 -69.20 7.78 -22.89
N SER A 416 -68.73 8.99 -23.18
CA SER A 416 -69.30 9.89 -24.20
C SER A 416 -68.28 10.98 -24.56
N GLU A 417 -68.50 11.70 -25.66
CA GLU A 417 -67.68 12.88 -26.03
C GLU A 417 -67.70 14.01 -24.98
N LYS A 418 -68.67 13.99 -24.06
CA LYS A 418 -68.78 14.96 -22.97
C LYS A 418 -68.11 14.49 -21.67
N ASP A 419 -67.51 13.29 -21.66
CA ASP A 419 -66.85 12.71 -20.47
C ASP A 419 -65.42 13.27 -20.27
N THR A 420 -65.36 14.56 -19.94
CA THR A 420 -64.11 15.32 -19.78
C THR A 420 -63.20 14.76 -18.67
N LEU A 421 -63.77 14.12 -17.65
CA LEU A 421 -63.01 13.49 -16.57
C LEU A 421 -62.25 12.26 -17.07
N MET A 422 -62.92 11.36 -17.81
CA MET A 422 -62.27 10.17 -18.36
C MET A 422 -61.23 10.53 -19.44
N GLN A 423 -61.47 11.55 -20.26
CA GLN A 423 -60.49 12.07 -21.23
C GLN A 423 -59.21 12.58 -20.56
N SER A 424 -59.36 13.35 -19.48
CA SER A 424 -58.23 13.86 -18.71
C SER A 424 -57.44 12.74 -18.04
N LEU A 425 -58.14 11.73 -17.50
CA LEU A 425 -57.54 10.54 -16.89
C LEU A 425 -56.78 9.69 -17.92
N SER A 426 -57.36 9.51 -19.12
CA SER A 426 -56.71 8.82 -20.25
C SER A 426 -55.41 9.51 -20.67
N THR A 427 -55.43 10.84 -20.78
CA THR A 427 -54.24 11.65 -21.10
C THR A 427 -53.15 11.51 -20.03
N MET A 428 -53.54 11.53 -18.75
CA MET A 428 -52.61 11.33 -17.64
C MET A 428 -51.99 9.93 -17.65
N ILE A 429 -52.77 8.89 -17.92
CA ILE A 429 -52.27 7.51 -17.99
C ILE A 429 -51.27 7.35 -19.13
N ARG A 430 -51.59 7.84 -20.32
CA ARG A 430 -50.66 7.80 -21.46
C ARG A 430 -49.32 8.47 -21.12
N ALA A 431 -49.38 9.61 -20.41
CA ALA A 431 -48.19 10.30 -19.95
C ALA A 431 -47.35 9.46 -18.95
N LEU A 432 -47.99 8.70 -18.06
CA LEU A 432 -47.28 7.80 -17.15
C LEU A 432 -46.71 6.56 -17.86
N THR A 433 -47.45 6.00 -18.82
CA THR A 433 -46.99 4.85 -19.64
C THR A 433 -45.74 5.19 -20.42
N GLU A 434 -45.73 6.30 -21.17
CA GLU A 434 -44.56 6.75 -21.94
C GLU A 434 -43.30 6.98 -21.05
N ILE A 435 -43.47 7.43 -19.81
CA ILE A 435 -42.34 7.58 -18.86
C ILE A 435 -41.83 6.20 -18.41
N THR A 436 -42.76 5.26 -18.19
CA THR A 436 -42.44 3.88 -17.80
C THR A 436 -41.67 3.19 -18.91
N ASP A 437 -42.12 3.32 -20.16
CA ASP A 437 -41.45 2.76 -21.33
C ASP A 437 -40.02 3.31 -21.48
N MET A 438 -39.82 4.61 -21.24
CA MET A 438 -38.48 5.22 -21.29
C MET A 438 -37.57 4.77 -20.15
N ALA A 439 -38.12 4.56 -18.95
CA ALA A 439 -37.39 3.99 -17.83
C ALA A 439 -37.00 2.53 -18.11
N GLU A 440 -37.87 1.76 -18.78
CA GLU A 440 -37.59 0.39 -19.20
C GLU A 440 -36.47 0.34 -20.24
N GLU A 441 -36.51 1.18 -21.28
CA GLU A 441 -35.43 1.31 -22.26
C GLU A 441 -34.08 1.65 -21.59
N LEU A 442 -34.08 2.60 -20.65
CA LEU A 442 -32.89 2.96 -19.88
C LEU A 442 -32.38 1.78 -19.04
N SER A 443 -33.28 1.05 -18.39
CA SER A 443 -32.93 -0.13 -17.57
C SER A 443 -32.32 -1.26 -18.41
N ASN A 444 -32.72 -1.36 -19.68
CA ASN A 444 -32.16 -2.29 -20.67
C ASN A 444 -30.85 -1.79 -21.30
N GLY A 445 -30.29 -0.67 -20.79
CA GLY A 445 -29.04 -0.08 -21.24
C GLY A 445 -29.17 0.71 -22.53
N ASN A 446 -30.38 0.99 -23.04
CA ASN A 446 -30.55 1.76 -24.25
C ASN A 446 -30.49 3.28 -23.97
N LEU A 447 -29.32 3.89 -24.16
CA LEU A 447 -29.13 5.34 -24.05
C LEU A 447 -29.32 6.08 -25.38
N THR A 448 -29.67 5.38 -26.47
CA THR A 448 -29.97 6.00 -27.77
C THR A 448 -31.37 6.63 -27.82
N VAL A 449 -32.19 6.39 -26.79
CA VAL A 449 -33.57 6.86 -26.74
C VAL A 449 -33.64 8.39 -26.62
N LYS A 450 -34.51 9.01 -27.42
CA LYS A 450 -34.73 10.46 -27.40
C LYS A 450 -35.79 10.82 -26.35
N VAL A 451 -35.37 11.47 -25.27
CA VAL A 451 -36.28 12.02 -24.26
C VAL A 451 -36.88 13.34 -24.78
N VAL A 452 -38.19 13.36 -25.06
CA VAL A 452 -38.90 14.55 -25.56
C VAL A 452 -39.82 15.11 -24.47
N GLU A 453 -39.64 16.38 -24.13
CA GLU A 453 -40.49 17.09 -23.18
C GLU A 453 -41.89 17.33 -23.77
N ARG A 454 -42.95 17.05 -23.01
CA ARG A 454 -44.33 17.27 -23.48
C ARG A 454 -44.77 18.73 -23.37
N SER A 455 -44.19 19.46 -22.41
CA SER A 455 -44.42 20.88 -22.18
C SER A 455 -43.25 21.48 -21.41
N GLU A 456 -43.11 22.80 -21.40
CA GLU A 456 -42.09 23.50 -20.60
C GLU A 456 -42.20 23.25 -19.08
N LYS A 457 -43.34 22.72 -18.61
CA LYS A 457 -43.59 22.37 -17.20
C LYS A 457 -43.39 20.88 -16.90
N ASP A 458 -42.95 20.08 -17.88
CA ASP A 458 -42.74 18.64 -17.72
C ASP A 458 -41.43 18.35 -16.99
N THR A 459 -41.40 18.71 -15.70
CA THR A 459 -40.23 18.60 -14.83
C THR A 459 -39.70 17.16 -14.71
N LEU A 460 -40.58 16.16 -14.85
CA LEU A 460 -40.19 14.75 -14.80
C LEU A 460 -39.44 14.33 -16.07
N MET A 461 -39.94 14.70 -17.26
CA MET A 461 -39.20 14.46 -18.51
C MET A 461 -37.90 15.26 -18.59
N GLN A 462 -37.86 16.49 -18.07
CA GLN A 462 -36.62 17.27 -17.95
C GLN A 462 -35.58 16.60 -17.07
N ALA A 463 -35.99 16.08 -15.91
CA ALA A 463 -35.12 15.33 -15.01
C ALA A 463 -34.63 14.01 -15.65
N LEU A 464 -35.53 13.28 -16.34
CA LEU A 464 -35.18 12.06 -17.06
C LEU A 464 -34.18 12.33 -18.19
N SER A 465 -34.39 13.39 -18.97
CA SER A 465 -33.49 13.84 -20.04
C SER A 465 -32.10 14.16 -19.48
N THR A 466 -32.06 14.93 -18.40
CA THR A 466 -30.81 15.27 -17.71
C THR A 466 -30.08 14.03 -17.20
N MET A 467 -30.81 13.06 -16.63
CA MET A 467 -30.23 11.79 -16.17
C MET A 467 -29.64 10.98 -17.33
N VAL A 468 -30.37 10.81 -18.44
CA VAL A 468 -29.89 10.10 -19.63
C VAL A 468 -28.64 10.78 -20.18
N GLN A 469 -28.63 12.11 -20.30
CA GLN A 469 -27.46 12.84 -20.78
C GLN A 469 -26.24 12.62 -19.85
N LYS A 470 -26.44 12.70 -18.53
CA LYS A 470 -25.35 12.45 -17.57
C LYS A 470 -24.81 11.03 -17.62
N LEU A 471 -25.66 10.04 -17.89
CA LEU A 471 -25.24 8.66 -18.08
C LEU A 471 -24.45 8.49 -19.39
N ILE A 472 -24.88 9.14 -20.48
CA ILE A 472 -24.14 9.16 -21.75
C ILE A 472 -22.74 9.77 -21.55
N ASP A 473 -22.65 10.92 -20.88
CA ASP A 473 -21.39 11.60 -20.59
C ASP A 473 -20.43 10.65 -19.83
N VAL A 474 -20.90 10.03 -18.74
CA VAL A 474 -20.10 9.11 -17.92
C VAL A 474 -19.67 7.86 -18.71
N VAL A 475 -20.58 7.25 -19.48
CA VAL A 475 -20.27 6.07 -20.32
C VAL A 475 -19.21 6.42 -21.36
N THR A 476 -19.33 7.59 -21.99
CA THR A 476 -18.39 8.06 -23.01
C THR A 476 -17.01 8.34 -22.40
N ASP A 477 -16.97 9.00 -21.23
CA ASP A 477 -15.71 9.28 -20.52
C ASP A 477 -14.98 7.99 -20.14
N VAL A 478 -15.69 6.99 -19.63
CA VAL A 478 -15.04 5.71 -19.25
C VAL A 478 -14.65 4.88 -20.47
N GLN A 479 -15.41 4.92 -21.58
CA GLN A 479 -14.98 4.31 -22.85
C GLN A 479 -13.65 4.91 -23.34
N ASN A 480 -13.58 6.23 -23.40
CA ASN A 480 -12.37 6.95 -23.82
C ASN A 480 -11.19 6.67 -22.88
N ALA A 481 -11.42 6.70 -21.56
CA ALA A 481 -10.38 6.39 -20.58
C ALA A 481 -9.87 4.95 -20.74
N SER A 482 -10.76 3.99 -20.93
CA SER A 482 -10.38 2.57 -21.10
C SER A 482 -9.58 2.34 -22.39
N GLU A 483 -9.93 3.00 -23.49
CA GLU A 483 -9.16 2.95 -24.74
C GLU A 483 -7.76 3.58 -24.58
N GLN A 484 -7.65 4.68 -23.84
CA GLN A 484 -6.36 5.28 -23.49
C GLN A 484 -5.51 4.36 -22.62
N VAL A 485 -6.10 3.70 -21.61
CA VAL A 485 -5.37 2.72 -20.78
C VAL A 485 -4.92 1.54 -21.62
N SER A 486 -5.77 1.00 -22.49
CA SER A 486 -5.43 -0.14 -23.36
C SER A 486 -4.28 0.20 -24.31
N SER A 487 -4.35 1.34 -25.01
CA SER A 487 -3.26 1.80 -25.90
C SER A 487 -1.97 2.13 -25.14
N GLY A 488 -2.08 2.76 -23.96
CA GLY A 488 -0.95 3.03 -23.08
C GLY A 488 -0.27 1.75 -22.59
N SER A 489 -1.04 0.72 -22.27
CA SER A 489 -0.54 -0.60 -21.84
C SER A 489 0.21 -1.33 -22.97
N GLN A 490 -0.30 -1.27 -24.21
CA GLN A 490 0.39 -1.82 -25.38
C GLN A 490 1.73 -1.13 -25.64
N GLN A 491 1.78 0.21 -25.52
CA GLN A 491 3.02 0.96 -25.67
C GLN A 491 4.01 0.64 -24.54
N LEU A 492 3.51 0.49 -23.31
CA LEU A 492 4.32 0.09 -22.16
C LEU A 492 4.93 -1.30 -22.38
N SER A 493 4.15 -2.26 -22.87
CA SER A 493 4.61 -3.61 -23.23
C SER A 493 5.75 -3.57 -24.25
N ALA A 494 5.59 -2.79 -25.33
CA ALA A 494 6.65 -2.66 -26.35
C ALA A 494 7.93 -2.03 -25.78
N THR A 495 7.80 -1.01 -24.93
CA THR A 495 8.94 -0.37 -24.26
C THR A 495 9.64 -1.33 -23.31
N THR A 496 8.87 -2.21 -22.67
CA THR A 496 9.36 -3.24 -21.75
C THR A 496 10.16 -4.32 -22.49
N GLU A 497 9.70 -4.76 -23.65
CA GLU A 497 10.45 -5.68 -24.50
C GLU A 497 11.80 -5.08 -24.94
N GLU A 498 11.81 -3.81 -25.36
CA GLU A 498 13.05 -3.10 -25.70
C GLU A 498 14.00 -2.99 -24.49
N LEU A 499 13.46 -2.71 -23.30
CA LEU A 499 14.26 -2.63 -22.07
C LEU A 499 14.86 -3.99 -21.68
N SER A 500 14.08 -5.07 -21.77
CA SER A 500 14.53 -6.44 -21.51
C SER A 500 15.64 -6.87 -22.47
N GLN A 501 15.48 -6.54 -23.76
CA GLN A 501 16.50 -6.79 -24.77
C GLN A 501 17.77 -5.97 -24.48
N GLY A 502 17.61 -4.68 -24.17
CA GLY A 502 18.72 -3.80 -23.80
C GLY A 502 19.49 -4.26 -22.57
N ALA A 503 18.79 -4.76 -21.54
CA ALA A 503 19.42 -5.34 -20.35
C ALA A 503 20.24 -6.60 -20.71
N SER A 504 19.73 -7.46 -21.60
CA SER A 504 20.44 -8.65 -22.06
C SER A 504 21.71 -8.31 -22.85
N GLU A 505 21.65 -7.30 -23.72
CA GLU A 505 22.81 -6.80 -24.47
C GLU A 505 23.85 -6.13 -23.56
N GLN A 506 23.39 -5.40 -22.54
CA GLN A 506 24.27 -4.82 -21.52
C GLN A 506 24.95 -5.90 -20.68
N ALA A 507 24.26 -6.99 -20.33
CA ALA A 507 24.85 -8.12 -19.60
C ALA A 507 26.02 -8.73 -20.38
N ALA A 508 25.81 -9.05 -21.67
CA ALA A 508 26.86 -9.58 -22.52
C ALA A 508 28.06 -8.62 -22.65
N SER A 509 27.79 -7.32 -22.77
CA SER A 509 28.85 -6.29 -22.83
C SER A 509 29.62 -6.20 -21.51
N ALA A 510 28.93 -6.30 -20.36
CA ALA A 510 29.55 -6.27 -19.04
C ALA A 510 30.45 -7.49 -18.81
N GLU A 511 30.02 -8.69 -19.23
CA GLU A 511 30.84 -9.91 -19.18
C GLU A 511 32.13 -9.77 -20.01
N GLU A 512 32.04 -9.23 -21.24
CA GLU A 512 33.21 -9.04 -22.11
C GLU A 512 34.20 -8.01 -21.53
N ILE A 513 33.69 -6.90 -20.97
CA ILE A 513 34.52 -5.91 -20.30
C ILE A 513 35.16 -6.53 -19.04
N SER A 514 34.42 -7.30 -18.25
CA SER A 514 34.95 -7.98 -17.06
C SER A 514 36.12 -8.90 -17.41
N ALA A 515 35.96 -9.74 -18.44
CA ALA A 515 37.03 -10.62 -18.91
C ALA A 515 38.26 -9.83 -19.40
N SER A 516 38.02 -8.72 -20.11
CA SER A 516 39.09 -7.83 -20.56
C SER A 516 39.83 -7.16 -19.40
N MET A 517 39.10 -6.79 -18.33
CA MET A 517 39.65 -6.19 -17.12
C MET A 517 40.47 -7.19 -16.30
N GLU A 518 40.03 -8.45 -16.20
CA GLU A 518 40.82 -9.52 -15.58
C GLU A 518 42.15 -9.73 -16.32
N GLN A 519 42.10 -9.81 -17.65
CA GLN A 519 43.30 -9.92 -18.48
C GLN A 519 44.21 -8.69 -18.31
N MET A 520 43.63 -7.49 -18.25
CA MET A 520 44.39 -6.25 -18.04
C MET A 520 45.08 -6.24 -16.67
N SER A 521 44.38 -6.64 -15.60
CA SER A 521 44.95 -6.75 -14.25
C SER A 521 46.13 -7.72 -14.20
N ALA A 522 46.01 -8.88 -14.88
CA ALA A 522 47.12 -9.83 -15.01
C ALA A 522 48.33 -9.23 -15.75
N ASN A 523 48.11 -8.46 -16.82
CA ASN A 523 49.17 -7.78 -17.56
C ASN A 523 49.84 -6.68 -16.74
N ILE A 524 49.06 -5.88 -16.00
CA ILE A 524 49.58 -4.84 -15.09
C ILE A 524 50.47 -5.46 -14.02
N LYS A 525 50.02 -6.56 -13.40
CA LYS A 525 50.81 -7.30 -12.42
C LYS A 525 52.12 -7.82 -13.00
N THR A 526 52.06 -8.39 -14.20
CA THR A 526 53.25 -8.89 -14.91
C THR A 526 54.22 -7.74 -15.24
N ASN A 527 53.72 -6.58 -15.64
CA ASN A 527 54.55 -5.39 -15.88
C ASN A 527 55.23 -4.89 -14.60
N ALA A 528 54.50 -4.87 -13.47
CA ALA A 528 55.08 -4.51 -12.18
C ALA A 528 56.19 -5.49 -11.76
N ASP A 529 55.97 -6.80 -11.92
CA ASP A 529 56.97 -7.83 -11.60
C ASP A 529 58.22 -7.71 -12.50
N ASN A 530 58.03 -7.49 -13.80
CA ASN A 530 59.12 -7.27 -14.76
C ASN A 530 59.90 -5.99 -14.44
N ALA A 531 59.22 -4.92 -14.05
CA ALA A 531 59.85 -3.67 -13.65
C ALA A 531 60.68 -3.87 -12.37
N MET A 532 60.15 -4.51 -11.33
CA MET A 532 60.90 -4.82 -10.10
C MET A 532 62.15 -5.68 -10.37
N GLN A 533 62.05 -6.69 -11.25
CA GLN A 533 63.22 -7.49 -11.63
C GLN A 533 64.26 -6.65 -12.39
N THR A 534 63.82 -5.78 -13.29
CA THR A 534 64.67 -4.91 -14.09
C THR A 534 65.39 -3.88 -13.21
N GLU A 535 64.69 -3.28 -12.24
CA GLU A 535 65.25 -2.37 -11.24
C GLU A 535 66.37 -3.08 -10.45
N LYS A 536 66.08 -4.27 -9.92
CA LYS A 536 67.07 -5.05 -9.17
C LYS A 536 68.31 -5.37 -10.01
N MET A 537 68.14 -5.68 -11.29
CA MET A 537 69.24 -5.96 -12.21
C MET A 537 70.04 -4.69 -12.54
N ALA A 538 69.37 -3.55 -12.75
CA ALA A 538 70.01 -2.27 -12.98
C ALA A 538 70.81 -1.82 -11.75
N SER A 539 70.21 -1.86 -10.56
CA SER A 539 70.87 -1.55 -9.28
C SER A 539 72.11 -2.42 -9.05
N LYS A 540 72.00 -3.73 -9.26
CA LYS A 540 73.16 -4.65 -9.19
C LYS A 540 74.23 -4.32 -10.24
N SER A 541 73.84 -3.98 -11.46
CA SER A 541 74.77 -3.62 -12.54
C SER A 541 75.51 -2.32 -12.23
N ALA A 542 74.85 -1.34 -11.61
CA ALA A 542 75.50 -0.11 -11.15
C ALA A 542 76.56 -0.40 -10.08
N VAL A 543 76.28 -1.29 -9.13
CA VAL A 543 77.25 -1.74 -8.11
C VAL A 543 78.44 -2.43 -8.77
N ASN A 544 78.20 -3.39 -9.66
CA ASN A 544 79.28 -4.12 -10.36
C ASN A 544 80.13 -3.19 -11.24
N ALA A 545 79.51 -2.23 -11.93
CA ALA A 545 80.21 -1.24 -12.75
C ALA A 545 81.08 -0.30 -11.89
N LYS A 546 80.60 0.08 -10.71
CA LYS A 546 81.37 0.86 -9.73
C LYS A 546 82.60 0.09 -9.25
N GLU A 547 82.43 -1.16 -8.82
CA GLU A 547 83.54 -2.04 -8.38
C GLU A 547 84.56 -2.29 -9.51
N SER A 548 84.07 -2.47 -10.74
CA SER A 548 84.92 -2.57 -11.93
C SER A 548 85.72 -1.29 -12.16
N GLY A 549 85.09 -0.12 -11.97
CA GLY A 549 85.74 1.19 -12.07
C GLY A 549 86.86 1.37 -11.05
N GLU A 550 86.62 0.97 -9.80
CA GLU A 550 87.62 0.98 -8.73
C GLU A 550 88.82 0.06 -9.05
N SER A 551 88.55 -1.13 -9.63
CA SER A 551 89.60 -2.07 -10.05
C SER A 551 90.45 -1.54 -11.21
N VAL A 552 89.82 -0.87 -12.18
CA VAL A 552 90.52 -0.21 -13.29
C VAL A 552 91.35 0.97 -12.79
N GLU A 553 90.85 1.75 -11.81
CA GLU A 553 91.60 2.83 -11.18
C GLU A 553 92.83 2.32 -10.42
N MET A 554 92.69 1.21 -9.69
CA MET A 554 93.83 0.53 -9.04
C MET A 554 94.87 0.06 -10.07
N THR A 555 94.42 -0.50 -11.20
CA THR A 555 95.29 -0.93 -12.29
C THR A 555 96.05 0.26 -12.89
N ALA A 556 95.37 1.40 -13.12
CA ALA A 556 96.01 2.62 -13.62
C ALA A 556 97.08 3.16 -12.65
N LYS A 557 96.84 3.09 -11.33
CA LYS A 557 97.84 3.44 -10.30
C LYS A 557 99.04 2.52 -10.34
N ALA A 558 98.83 1.20 -10.36
CA ALA A 558 99.92 0.23 -10.46
C ALA A 558 100.76 0.43 -11.73
N MET A 559 100.11 0.73 -12.86
CA MET A 559 100.81 1.03 -14.12
C MET A 559 101.64 2.32 -14.04
N LYS A 560 101.15 3.37 -13.34
CA LYS A 560 101.97 4.57 -13.07
C LYS A 560 103.20 4.25 -12.24
N GLU A 561 103.06 3.45 -11.19
CA GLU A 561 104.20 3.01 -10.39
C GLU A 561 105.21 2.22 -11.22
N ILE A 562 104.74 1.34 -12.11
CA ILE A 562 105.61 0.63 -13.05
C ILE A 562 106.34 1.61 -13.97
N ALA A 563 105.67 2.62 -14.53
CA ALA A 563 106.29 3.62 -15.39
C ALA A 563 107.44 4.38 -14.66
N GLU A 564 107.22 4.72 -13.39
CA GLU A 564 108.25 5.34 -12.55
C GLU A 564 109.46 4.42 -12.34
N LYS A 565 109.23 3.13 -12.05
CA LYS A 565 110.32 2.14 -11.92
C LYS A 565 111.08 1.93 -13.23
N ILE A 566 110.39 1.91 -14.37
CA ILE A 566 111.02 1.75 -15.68
C ILE A 566 111.85 2.99 -16.05
N THR A 567 111.38 4.20 -15.71
CA THR A 567 112.16 5.43 -15.88
C THR A 567 113.48 5.38 -15.09
N ILE A 568 113.45 4.83 -13.87
CA ILE A 568 114.67 4.58 -13.08
C ILE A 568 115.58 3.57 -13.78
N ILE A 569 115.04 2.49 -14.34
CA ILE A 569 115.81 1.47 -15.07
C ILE A 569 116.44 2.06 -16.35
N GLU A 570 115.72 2.90 -17.09
CA GLU A 570 116.23 3.60 -18.27
C GLU A 570 117.41 4.53 -17.90
N GLU A 571 117.30 5.25 -16.79
CA GLU A 571 118.37 6.10 -16.24
C GLU A 571 119.58 5.29 -15.78
N ILE A 572 119.37 4.14 -15.10
CA ILE A 572 120.46 3.22 -14.74
C ILE A 572 121.16 2.70 -15.99
N ALA A 573 120.41 2.32 -17.03
CA ALA A 573 120.98 1.85 -18.29
C ALA A 573 121.79 2.96 -18.99
N ARG A 574 121.31 4.20 -18.98
CA ARG A 574 122.03 5.38 -19.49
C ARG A 574 123.34 5.63 -18.72
N GLN A 575 123.29 5.59 -17.38
CA GLN A 575 124.48 5.73 -16.53
C GLN A 575 125.49 4.59 -16.76
N THR A 576 125.00 3.35 -16.91
CA THR A 576 125.82 2.17 -17.20
C THR A 576 126.50 2.29 -18.56
N ASN A 577 125.80 2.80 -19.58
CA ASN A 577 126.35 3.08 -20.91
C ASN A 577 127.47 4.14 -20.86
N LEU A 578 127.31 5.20 -20.04
CA LEU A 578 128.35 6.21 -19.80
C LEU A 578 129.55 5.68 -19.02
N LEU A 579 129.34 4.85 -18.00
CA LEU A 579 130.39 4.16 -17.25
C LEU A 579 131.19 3.21 -18.17
N ALA A 580 130.48 2.45 -19.02
CA ALA A 580 131.10 1.55 -19.98
C ALA A 580 131.89 2.31 -21.06
N LEU A 581 131.40 3.49 -21.49
CA LEU A 581 132.15 4.38 -22.38
C LEU A 581 133.44 4.87 -21.72
N ASN A 582 133.38 5.32 -20.47
CA ASN A 582 134.56 5.76 -19.72
C ASN A 582 135.56 4.61 -19.52
N ALA A 583 135.07 3.40 -19.21
CA ALA A 583 135.89 2.20 -19.09
C ALA A 583 136.56 1.81 -20.43
N ALA A 584 135.85 1.92 -21.55
CA ALA A 584 136.39 1.68 -22.88
C ALA A 584 137.49 2.70 -23.27
N ILE A 585 137.31 3.98 -22.90
CA ILE A 585 138.31 5.04 -23.09
C ILE A 585 139.57 4.74 -22.26
N GLU A 586 139.42 4.38 -20.99
CA GLU A 586 140.57 4.09 -20.12
C GLU A 586 141.28 2.78 -20.52
N ALA A 587 140.54 1.79 -21.02
CA ALA A 587 141.10 0.57 -21.61
C ALA A 587 141.89 0.85 -22.90
N ALA A 588 141.42 1.78 -23.75
CA ALA A 588 142.17 2.25 -24.92
C ALA A 588 143.44 3.01 -24.52
N ARG A 589 143.40 3.73 -23.39
CA ARG A 589 144.53 4.47 -22.81
C ARG A 589 145.61 3.56 -22.23
N ALA A 590 145.24 2.37 -21.74
CA ALA A 590 146.14 1.36 -21.18
C ALA A 590 146.87 0.48 -22.21
N GLY A 591 146.65 0.68 -23.52
CA GLY A 591 147.38 -0.01 -24.59
C GLY A 591 147.19 -1.53 -24.61
N GLU A 592 148.26 -2.30 -24.78
CA GLU A 592 148.22 -3.78 -24.87
C GLU A 592 147.64 -4.46 -23.60
N HIS A 593 147.78 -3.85 -22.42
CA HIS A 593 147.27 -4.39 -21.15
C HIS A 593 145.75 -4.20 -20.95
N GLY A 594 145.12 -3.32 -21.74
CA GLY A 594 143.69 -2.99 -21.65
C GLY A 594 142.76 -3.79 -22.58
N LYS A 595 143.31 -4.61 -23.50
CA LYS A 595 142.52 -5.29 -24.55
C LYS A 595 141.37 -6.15 -24.02
N GLY A 596 141.58 -6.92 -22.95
CA GLY A 596 140.51 -7.71 -22.34
C GLY A 596 139.43 -6.86 -21.67
N PHE A 597 139.82 -5.74 -21.05
CA PHE A 597 138.90 -4.78 -20.42
C PHE A 597 138.08 -3.99 -21.45
N ALA A 598 138.67 -3.66 -22.60
CA ALA A 598 137.99 -2.98 -23.70
C ALA A 598 136.85 -3.83 -24.28
N VAL A 599 137.06 -5.15 -24.42
CA VAL A 599 136.01 -6.08 -24.89
C VAL A 599 134.86 -6.14 -23.89
N VAL A 600 135.16 -6.30 -22.59
CA VAL A 600 134.12 -6.30 -21.54
C VAL A 600 133.38 -4.97 -21.50
N ALA A 601 134.08 -3.84 -21.61
CA ALA A 601 133.47 -2.52 -21.65
C ALA A 601 132.57 -2.31 -22.88
N SER A 602 132.95 -2.83 -24.06
CA SER A 602 132.10 -2.82 -25.26
C SER A 602 130.84 -3.67 -25.06
N GLU A 603 130.97 -4.86 -24.48
CA GLU A 603 129.84 -5.76 -24.22
C GLU A 603 128.86 -5.16 -23.19
N VAL A 604 129.38 -4.56 -22.11
CA VAL A 604 128.56 -3.86 -21.10
C VAL A 604 127.87 -2.65 -21.73
N ARG A 605 128.55 -1.91 -22.61
CA ARG A 605 127.98 -0.78 -23.34
C ARG A 605 126.83 -1.21 -24.26
N GLU A 606 127.02 -2.29 -25.00
CA GLU A 606 125.99 -2.86 -25.88
C GLU A 606 124.79 -3.38 -25.09
N LEU A 607 125.03 -4.08 -23.97
CA LEU A 607 123.97 -4.55 -23.06
C LEU A 607 123.21 -3.38 -22.41
N ALA A 608 123.91 -2.32 -22.00
CA ALA A 608 123.30 -1.12 -21.46
C ALA A 608 122.46 -0.38 -22.51
N GLY A 609 122.95 -0.28 -23.75
CA GLY A 609 122.19 0.27 -24.88
C GLY A 609 120.92 -0.53 -25.18
N ARG A 610 121.01 -1.87 -25.18
CA ARG A 610 119.84 -2.76 -25.31
C ARG A 610 118.86 -2.62 -24.16
N SER A 611 119.36 -2.50 -22.92
CA SER A 611 118.53 -2.31 -21.72
C SER A 611 117.82 -0.96 -21.73
N GLN A 612 118.49 0.10 -22.20
CA GLN A 612 117.91 1.43 -22.35
C GLN A 612 116.80 1.43 -23.42
N ALA A 613 117.04 0.82 -24.58
CA ALA A 613 116.01 0.69 -25.63
C ALA A 613 114.79 -0.12 -25.15
N ALA A 614 115.01 -1.26 -24.48
CA ALA A 614 113.94 -2.07 -23.92
C ALA A 614 113.15 -1.33 -22.82
N ALA A 615 113.83 -0.58 -21.95
CA ALA A 615 113.17 0.26 -20.95
C ALA A 615 112.31 1.35 -21.62
N GLY A 616 112.81 2.00 -22.68
CA GLY A 616 112.05 2.97 -23.46
C GLY A 616 110.79 2.38 -24.12
N GLU A 617 110.90 1.18 -24.70
CA GLU A 617 109.76 0.45 -25.26
C GLU A 617 108.72 0.09 -24.19
N ILE A 618 109.16 -0.43 -23.03
CA ILE A 618 108.26 -0.73 -21.91
C ILE A 618 107.61 0.56 -21.40
N ASN A 619 108.35 1.65 -21.27
CA ASN A 619 107.82 2.93 -20.80
C ASN A 619 106.72 3.45 -21.75
N SER A 620 106.93 3.35 -23.06
CA SER A 620 105.92 3.69 -24.08
C SER A 620 104.66 2.82 -23.94
N LEU A 621 104.83 1.50 -23.78
CA LEU A 621 103.72 0.55 -23.61
C LEU A 621 102.95 0.79 -22.31
N VAL A 622 103.64 1.05 -21.20
CA VAL A 622 103.03 1.35 -19.90
C VAL A 622 102.27 2.66 -19.97
N LYS A 623 102.82 3.70 -20.62
CA LYS A 623 102.14 4.98 -20.83
C LYS A 623 100.83 4.79 -21.60
N SER A 624 100.86 4.02 -22.68
CA SER A 624 99.64 3.66 -23.42
C SER A 624 98.65 2.86 -22.56
N SER A 625 99.12 1.96 -21.70
CA SER A 625 98.28 1.16 -20.80
C SER A 625 97.61 2.02 -19.71
N VAL A 626 98.32 3.02 -19.18
CA VAL A 626 97.76 4.03 -18.27
C VAL A 626 96.65 4.82 -18.97
N ASP A 627 96.88 5.28 -20.20
CA ASP A 627 95.88 6.04 -20.97
C ASP A 627 94.61 5.21 -21.24
N VAL A 628 94.76 3.94 -21.63
CA VAL A 628 93.61 3.02 -21.84
C VAL A 628 92.86 2.77 -20.53
N SER A 629 93.57 2.53 -19.42
CA SER A 629 92.96 2.30 -18.11
C SER A 629 92.24 3.54 -17.60
N ALA A 630 92.82 4.72 -17.74
CA ALA A 630 92.19 5.99 -17.37
C ALA A 630 90.90 6.23 -18.17
N LYS A 631 90.94 5.98 -19.49
CA LYS A 631 89.78 6.12 -20.36
C LYS A 631 88.67 5.12 -20.02
N ALA A 632 89.02 3.86 -19.73
CA ALA A 632 88.06 2.86 -19.26
C ALA A 632 87.43 3.25 -17.90
N GLY A 633 88.23 3.81 -16.99
CA GLY A 633 87.75 4.34 -15.71
C GLY A 633 86.77 5.49 -15.88
N GLU A 634 87.04 6.46 -16.77
CA GLU A 634 86.11 7.54 -17.08
C GLU A 634 84.79 7.03 -17.68
N MET A 635 84.85 6.06 -18.59
CA MET A 635 83.65 5.44 -19.16
C MET A 635 82.79 4.77 -18.08
N LEU A 636 83.40 4.03 -17.15
CA LEU A 636 82.67 3.39 -16.04
C LEU A 636 82.08 4.44 -15.08
N LYS A 637 82.79 5.54 -14.84
CA LYS A 637 82.33 6.66 -14.00
C LYS A 637 81.12 7.39 -14.59
N ALA A 638 81.02 7.45 -15.92
CA ALA A 638 79.84 7.97 -16.63
C ALA A 638 78.69 6.94 -16.72
N LEU A 639 79.02 5.64 -16.86
CA LEU A 639 78.03 4.56 -16.99
C LEU A 639 77.21 4.33 -15.71
N VAL A 640 77.82 4.45 -14.53
CA VAL A 640 77.14 4.21 -13.25
C VAL A 640 75.91 5.13 -13.06
N PRO A 641 76.01 6.46 -13.25
CA PRO A 641 74.85 7.36 -13.24
C PRO A 641 73.75 6.98 -14.25
N ASP A 642 74.10 6.56 -15.46
CA ASP A 642 73.12 6.19 -16.50
C ASP A 642 72.33 4.93 -16.11
N ILE A 643 73.00 3.93 -15.50
CA ILE A 643 72.33 2.73 -14.97
C ILE A 643 71.43 3.09 -13.78
N GLN A 644 71.87 3.99 -12.89
CA GLN A 644 71.05 4.47 -11.77
C GLN A 644 69.79 5.18 -12.26
N LYS A 645 69.92 6.05 -13.26
CA LYS A 645 68.79 6.73 -13.90
C LYS A 645 67.83 5.76 -14.57
N THR A 646 68.35 4.69 -15.16
CA THR A 646 67.51 3.58 -15.67
C THR A 646 66.74 2.90 -14.54
N SER A 647 67.37 2.67 -13.38
CA SER A 647 66.71 2.11 -12.20
C SER A 647 65.58 3.03 -11.69
N GLU A 648 65.80 4.34 -11.65
CA GLU A 648 64.79 5.33 -11.23
C GLU A 648 63.57 5.33 -12.16
N LEU A 649 63.78 5.33 -13.48
CA LEU A 649 62.68 5.25 -14.45
C LEU A 649 61.88 3.94 -14.32
N VAL A 650 62.55 2.84 -14.00
CA VAL A 650 61.89 1.54 -13.79
C VAL A 650 61.11 1.51 -12.47
N GLN A 651 61.57 2.20 -11.43
CA GLN A 651 60.77 2.41 -10.22
C GLN A 651 59.49 3.21 -10.53
N GLU A 652 59.58 4.23 -11.38
CA GLU A 652 58.41 5.00 -11.81
C GLU A 652 57.38 4.13 -12.56
N ILE A 653 57.84 3.20 -13.42
CA ILE A 653 56.98 2.19 -14.06
C ILE A 653 56.30 1.30 -13.01
N THR A 654 57.03 0.88 -11.97
CA THR A 654 56.48 0.05 -10.90
C THR A 654 55.40 0.79 -10.11
N ALA A 655 55.66 2.05 -9.77
CA ALA A 655 54.69 2.92 -9.08
C ALA A 655 53.43 3.14 -9.95
N SER A 656 53.60 3.47 -11.23
CA SER A 656 52.49 3.66 -12.17
C SER A 656 51.70 2.36 -12.38
N SER A 657 52.36 1.20 -12.46
CA SER A 657 51.69 -0.10 -12.58
C SER A 657 50.86 -0.41 -11.34
N LYS A 658 51.32 -0.04 -10.14
CA LYS A 658 50.55 -0.21 -8.90
C LYS A 658 49.32 0.69 -8.86
N GLU A 659 49.42 1.91 -9.36
CA GLU A 659 48.29 2.83 -9.52
C GLU A 659 47.30 2.31 -10.57
N GLN A 660 47.78 1.82 -11.71
CA GLN A 660 46.94 1.16 -12.72
C GLN A 660 46.21 -0.07 -12.18
N SER A 661 46.86 -0.87 -11.34
CA SER A 661 46.23 -2.02 -10.68
C SER A 661 45.06 -1.57 -9.80
N THR A 662 45.27 -0.49 -9.03
CA THR A 662 44.21 0.09 -8.18
C THR A 662 43.06 0.62 -9.04
N GLY A 663 43.37 1.31 -10.15
CA GLY A 663 42.35 1.77 -11.11
C GLY A 663 41.60 0.62 -11.77
N ALA A 664 42.27 -0.49 -12.07
CA ALA A 664 41.64 -1.68 -12.63
C ALA A 664 40.66 -2.33 -11.64
N ASP A 665 41.03 -2.42 -10.36
CA ASP A 665 40.15 -2.93 -9.30
C ASP A 665 38.90 -2.04 -9.11
N GLN A 666 39.05 -0.72 -9.22
CA GLN A 666 37.94 0.24 -9.16
C GLN A 666 36.99 0.07 -10.35
N VAL A 667 37.53 -0.07 -11.57
CA VAL A 667 36.71 -0.34 -12.76
C VAL A 667 35.99 -1.68 -12.63
N ASN A 668 36.65 -2.71 -12.11
CA ASN A 668 36.02 -4.01 -11.87
C ASN A 668 34.85 -3.92 -10.87
N THR A 669 35.03 -3.14 -9.79
CA THR A 669 33.96 -2.84 -8.83
C THR A 669 32.79 -2.09 -9.49
N ALA A 670 33.08 -1.15 -10.38
CA ALA A 670 32.04 -0.44 -11.15
C ALA A 670 31.28 -1.37 -12.11
N ILE A 671 31.96 -2.35 -12.72
CA ILE A 671 31.30 -3.38 -13.56
C ILE A 671 30.38 -4.26 -12.72
N GLN A 672 30.79 -4.67 -11.50
CA GLN A 672 29.90 -5.40 -10.58
C GLN A 672 28.67 -4.58 -10.18
N GLN A 673 28.83 -3.27 -9.99
CA GLN A 673 27.69 -2.38 -9.74
C GLN A 673 26.78 -2.26 -10.98
N LEU A 674 27.37 -2.18 -12.17
CA LEU A 674 26.63 -2.16 -13.44
C LEU A 674 25.83 -3.46 -13.62
N ASP A 675 26.40 -4.62 -13.30
CA ASP A 675 25.72 -5.92 -13.32
C ASP A 675 24.47 -5.91 -12.42
N LYS A 676 24.58 -5.35 -11.22
CA LYS A 676 23.41 -5.18 -10.33
C LYS A 676 22.32 -4.32 -10.96
N VAL A 677 22.69 -3.24 -11.66
CA VAL A 677 21.73 -2.38 -12.37
C VAL A 677 21.10 -3.12 -13.55
N ILE A 678 21.87 -3.92 -14.27
CA ILE A 678 21.38 -4.75 -15.38
C ILE A 678 20.35 -5.77 -14.88
N GLN A 679 20.66 -6.48 -13.80
CA GLN A 679 19.72 -7.41 -13.16
C GLN A 679 18.45 -6.71 -12.68
N GLN A 680 18.61 -5.50 -12.10
CA GLN A 680 17.47 -4.70 -11.68
C GLN A 680 16.60 -4.26 -12.87
N ASN A 681 17.20 -3.84 -13.98
CA ASN A 681 16.47 -3.49 -15.19
C ASN A 681 15.72 -4.70 -15.78
N ALA A 682 16.31 -5.88 -15.74
CA ALA A 682 15.66 -7.11 -16.18
C ALA A 682 14.44 -7.44 -15.28
N ALA A 683 14.61 -7.43 -13.96
CA ALA A 683 13.51 -7.67 -13.02
C ALA A 683 12.40 -6.61 -13.13
N SER A 684 12.77 -5.33 -13.24
CA SER A 684 11.80 -4.24 -13.47
C SER A 684 11.08 -4.37 -14.82
N SER A 685 11.72 -4.93 -15.84
CA SER A 685 11.06 -5.21 -17.12
C SER A 685 10.02 -6.32 -16.96
N GLU A 686 10.33 -7.41 -16.26
CA GLU A 686 9.34 -8.47 -15.98
C GLU A 686 8.13 -7.94 -15.20
N GLU A 687 8.37 -7.13 -14.17
CA GLU A 687 7.31 -6.50 -13.37
C GLU A 687 6.46 -5.53 -14.23
N MET A 688 7.10 -4.73 -15.07
CA MET A 688 6.42 -3.79 -15.98
C MET A 688 5.59 -4.52 -17.04
N SER A 689 6.07 -5.68 -17.53
CA SER A 689 5.32 -6.53 -18.45
C SER A 689 4.04 -7.04 -17.80
N SER A 690 4.15 -7.57 -16.58
CA SER A 690 2.98 -8.05 -15.83
C SER A 690 1.97 -6.92 -15.54
N THR A 691 2.48 -5.71 -15.25
CA THR A 691 1.63 -4.53 -15.03
C THR A 691 0.93 -4.10 -16.32
N ALA A 692 1.61 -4.13 -17.46
CA ALA A 692 1.02 -3.83 -18.75
C ALA A 692 -0.07 -4.83 -19.14
N GLU A 693 0.15 -6.13 -18.89
CA GLU A 693 -0.87 -7.17 -19.10
C GLU A 693 -2.10 -6.96 -18.22
N GLU A 694 -1.90 -6.68 -16.93
CA GLU A 694 -2.98 -6.43 -15.96
C GLU A 694 -3.77 -5.16 -16.32
N LEU A 695 -3.11 -4.06 -16.66
CA LEU A 695 -3.78 -2.83 -17.10
C LEU A 695 -4.58 -3.04 -18.39
N SER A 696 -4.06 -3.83 -19.33
CA SER A 696 -4.78 -4.21 -20.54
C SER A 696 -6.02 -5.04 -20.22
N ALA A 697 -5.91 -6.01 -19.30
CA ALA A 697 -7.03 -6.82 -18.85
C ALA A 697 -8.11 -5.98 -18.15
N GLN A 698 -7.71 -5.05 -17.27
CA GLN A 698 -8.63 -4.12 -16.59
C GLN A 698 -9.34 -3.19 -17.58
N ALA A 699 -8.61 -2.65 -18.55
CA ALA A 699 -9.21 -1.83 -19.61
C ALA A 699 -10.24 -2.62 -20.42
N GLN A 700 -9.95 -3.87 -20.77
CA GLN A 700 -10.87 -4.75 -21.47
C GLN A 700 -12.11 -5.11 -20.62
N GLN A 701 -11.93 -5.33 -19.32
CA GLN A 701 -13.03 -5.56 -18.39
C GLN A 701 -13.96 -4.33 -18.26
N LEU A 702 -13.39 -3.13 -18.18
CA LEU A 702 -14.16 -1.88 -18.18
C LEU A 702 -14.96 -1.69 -19.47
N GLN A 703 -14.32 -1.90 -20.63
CA GLN A 703 -14.99 -1.87 -21.93
C GLN A 703 -16.15 -2.88 -21.99
N SER A 704 -15.93 -4.11 -21.52
CA SER A 704 -16.98 -5.14 -21.47
C SER A 704 -18.13 -4.76 -20.53
N SER A 705 -17.83 -4.14 -19.39
CA SER A 705 -18.85 -3.75 -18.40
C SER A 705 -19.73 -2.61 -18.93
N ILE A 706 -19.17 -1.71 -19.72
CA ILE A 706 -19.87 -0.56 -20.28
C ILE A 706 -20.56 -0.89 -21.61
N ALA A 707 -20.17 -1.97 -22.29
CA ALA A 707 -20.84 -2.46 -23.49
C ALA A 707 -22.32 -2.80 -23.28
N PHE A 708 -22.77 -2.97 -22.04
CA PHE A 708 -24.19 -3.03 -21.69
C PHE A 708 -24.97 -1.77 -22.13
N PHE A 709 -24.36 -0.59 -21.99
CA PHE A 709 -24.97 0.68 -22.38
C PHE A 709 -24.74 0.96 -23.87
N LYS A 710 -25.84 1.01 -24.62
CA LYS A 710 -25.87 1.38 -26.04
C LYS A 710 -25.98 2.90 -26.15
N THR A 711 -24.93 3.55 -26.60
CA THR A 711 -24.92 4.98 -26.91
C THR A 711 -25.08 5.20 -28.42
N ASP A 712 -25.62 6.35 -28.82
CA ASP A 712 -25.75 6.73 -30.24
C ASP A 712 -24.37 7.19 -30.71
N GLY A 713 -23.50 6.19 -30.89
CA GLY A 713 -22.06 6.36 -30.96
C GLY A 713 -21.37 5.15 -31.58
N GLY A 714 -22.09 4.41 -32.43
CA GLY A 714 -21.44 3.70 -33.52
C GLY A 714 -20.90 4.74 -34.51
N ASP A 715 -19.58 4.83 -34.61
CA ASP A 715 -18.85 5.53 -35.68
C ASP A 715 -18.69 7.05 -35.56
N MET A 716 -18.38 7.57 -34.37
CA MET A 716 -17.50 8.75 -34.28
C MET A 716 -16.05 8.34 -34.57
N ARG A 717 -15.81 7.86 -35.79
CA ARG A 717 -14.49 7.86 -36.42
C ARG A 717 -13.92 9.25 -36.23
N HIS A 718 -12.84 9.30 -35.45
CA HIS A 718 -12.00 10.44 -35.20
C HIS A 718 -12.09 11.50 -36.30
N GLN A 719 -12.74 12.63 -36.00
CA GLN A 719 -12.24 13.88 -36.53
C GLN A 719 -10.85 14.05 -35.91
N LYS A 720 -9.84 13.55 -36.62
CA LYS A 720 -8.45 13.87 -36.35
C LYS A 720 -8.37 15.39 -36.22
N PRO A 721 -7.89 15.94 -35.09
CA PRO A 721 -7.42 17.30 -35.09
C PRO A 721 -6.38 17.39 -36.20
N ALA A 722 -6.56 18.32 -37.12
CA ALA A 722 -5.59 18.64 -38.15
C ALA A 722 -4.34 19.27 -37.49
N TYR A 723 -3.58 18.47 -36.73
CA TYR A 723 -2.19 18.77 -36.47
C TYR A 723 -1.40 18.25 -37.66
N SER A 724 -0.90 19.20 -38.44
CA SER A 724 0.09 18.98 -39.48
C SER A 724 1.36 18.37 -38.89
N GLN A 725 1.40 17.05 -38.72
CA GLN A 725 2.65 16.34 -38.57
C GLN A 725 3.33 16.29 -39.93
N ARG A 726 4.14 17.33 -40.21
CA ARG A 726 5.39 17.10 -40.93
C ARG A 726 6.13 16.01 -40.15
N ARG A 727 6.18 14.79 -40.69
CA ARG A 727 7.15 13.77 -40.27
C ARG A 727 8.55 14.42 -40.21
N PRO A 728 9.23 14.48 -39.06
CA PRO A 728 10.68 14.52 -39.10
C PRO A 728 11.12 13.15 -39.64
N LYS A 729 11.87 13.15 -40.74
CA LYS A 729 12.61 11.96 -41.16
C LYS A 729 13.47 11.48 -39.96
N PRO A 730 13.70 10.17 -39.81
CA PRO A 730 14.68 9.68 -38.85
C PRO A 730 16.03 10.33 -39.18
N GLN A 731 16.47 11.24 -38.31
CA GLN A 731 17.83 11.75 -38.33
C GLN A 731 18.68 10.67 -37.68
N HIS A 732 19.38 9.89 -38.51
CA HIS A 732 20.63 9.30 -38.09
C HIS A 732 21.51 10.39 -37.45
N PRO A 733 22.18 10.13 -36.33
CA PRO A 733 23.23 11.03 -35.86
C PRO A 733 24.30 11.08 -36.94
N SER A 734 24.38 12.21 -37.65
CA SER A 734 25.48 12.48 -38.57
C SER A 734 26.71 12.77 -37.73
N THR A 735 27.54 11.76 -37.49
CA THR A 735 28.94 11.96 -37.15
C THR A 735 29.64 12.62 -38.34
N LYS A 736 29.72 13.95 -38.32
CA LYS A 736 30.69 14.70 -39.14
C LYS A 736 31.61 15.48 -38.21
N GLY A 737 32.70 14.83 -37.86
CA GLY A 737 33.90 15.42 -37.28
C GLY A 737 35.04 14.40 -37.41
N MET A 738 36.03 14.72 -38.25
CA MET A 738 37.29 13.98 -38.47
C MET A 738 37.23 12.71 -39.33
N ALA A 739 37.02 12.91 -40.64
CA ALA A 739 37.61 12.03 -41.65
C ALA A 739 39.07 12.44 -41.91
N GLY A 740 39.99 11.96 -41.05
CA GLY A 740 41.40 11.84 -41.39
C GLY A 740 41.65 10.44 -41.94
N LYS A 741 41.94 10.33 -43.24
CA LYS A 741 42.33 9.07 -43.89
C LYS A 741 43.53 8.44 -43.17
N PRO A 742 43.47 7.17 -42.72
CA PRO A 742 44.68 6.39 -42.53
C PRO A 742 45.10 5.86 -43.90
N ARG A 743 46.24 6.36 -44.36
CA ARG A 743 46.98 5.85 -45.48
C ARG A 743 47.34 4.39 -45.18
N ALA A 744 46.99 3.49 -46.08
CA ALA A 744 47.45 2.11 -46.07
C ALA A 744 48.98 2.08 -45.96
N ILE A 745 49.48 1.47 -44.88
CA ILE A 745 50.80 0.86 -44.87
C ILE A 745 50.51 -0.64 -44.99
N ALA A 746 50.81 -1.17 -46.17
CA ALA A 746 50.90 -2.59 -46.38
C ALA A 746 52.01 -3.13 -45.47
N HIS A 747 51.67 -4.07 -44.61
CA HIS A 747 52.59 -5.12 -44.22
C HIS A 747 51.91 -6.47 -44.40
N GLU A 748 52.47 -7.18 -45.37
CA GLU A 748 52.23 -8.53 -45.77
C GLU A 748 52.73 -9.48 -44.67
N SER A 749 51.90 -10.41 -44.20
CA SER A 749 52.36 -11.76 -43.83
C SER A 749 51.16 -12.69 -43.58
N ALA A 750 51.28 -13.85 -44.20
CA ALA A 750 50.26 -14.88 -44.37
C ALA A 750 50.07 -15.78 -43.14
N SER A 751 48.88 -16.37 -43.01
CA SER A 751 48.61 -17.82 -42.93
C SER A 751 47.16 -18.06 -42.51
N LYS A 752 46.27 -18.51 -43.42
CA LYS A 752 45.80 -19.90 -43.58
C LYS A 752 45.67 -20.68 -42.26
N PHE A 753 44.44 -21.05 -41.90
CA PHE A 753 43.97 -22.44 -41.60
C PHE A 753 42.48 -22.34 -41.22
N GLN A 754 41.54 -22.62 -42.14
CA GLN A 754 40.94 -23.91 -42.52
C GLN A 754 39.72 -24.29 -41.67
N LYS A 755 38.55 -24.15 -42.30
CA LYS A 755 37.27 -24.75 -41.91
C LYS A 755 37.45 -26.25 -41.66
N ARG A 756 36.86 -26.74 -40.58
CA ARG A 756 36.47 -28.15 -40.43
C ARG A 756 35.01 -28.21 -40.01
N ASP A 757 34.19 -28.66 -40.96
CA ASP A 757 32.87 -29.20 -40.70
C ASP A 757 32.98 -30.41 -39.77
N ARG A 758 32.13 -30.47 -38.74
CA ARG A 758 31.58 -31.72 -38.20
C ARG A 758 30.21 -31.45 -37.62
N GLU A 759 29.21 -31.95 -38.33
CA GLU A 759 27.94 -32.38 -37.76
C GLU A 759 28.19 -33.39 -36.64
N GLU A 760 27.56 -33.20 -35.49
CA GLU A 760 27.11 -34.33 -34.68
C GLU A 760 25.86 -33.90 -33.88
N THR A 761 24.76 -34.55 -34.25
CA THR A 761 23.43 -34.47 -33.65
C THR A 761 23.41 -35.14 -32.28
N VAL A 762 23.01 -34.43 -31.24
CA VAL A 762 22.37 -35.03 -30.05
C VAL A 762 21.27 -34.11 -29.54
N LYS A 763 20.02 -34.54 -29.69
CA LYS A 763 18.87 -34.02 -28.93
C LYS A 763 18.86 -34.69 -27.55
N PRO A 764 18.40 -34.00 -26.50
CA PRO A 764 17.63 -34.64 -25.45
C PRO A 764 16.20 -34.09 -25.46
N SER A 765 15.25 -35.00 -25.68
CA SER A 765 13.84 -34.81 -25.40
C SER A 765 13.61 -34.74 -23.89
N LEU A 766 13.11 -33.61 -23.39
CA LEU A 766 12.59 -33.49 -22.03
C LEU A 766 11.21 -34.17 -21.99
N ASN A 767 11.12 -35.28 -21.26
CA ASN A 767 9.87 -35.97 -20.97
C ASN A 767 9.31 -35.41 -19.65
N LEU A 768 8.18 -34.70 -19.73
CA LEU A 768 7.44 -34.19 -18.59
C LEU A 768 6.63 -35.34 -17.95
N GLY A 769 7.19 -35.91 -16.89
CA GLY A 769 6.50 -36.83 -15.99
C GLY A 769 6.09 -36.10 -14.72
N SER A 770 4.81 -35.77 -14.64
CA SER A 770 4.06 -35.37 -13.44
C SER A 770 4.28 -36.34 -12.27
N HIS A 771 4.58 -35.85 -11.07
CA HIS A 771 4.09 -36.38 -9.80
C HIS A 771 4.07 -35.22 -8.80
N ALA A 772 2.85 -34.83 -8.43
CA ALA A 772 2.58 -33.95 -7.32
C ALA A 772 2.51 -34.76 -6.02
N ASP A 773 2.78 -34.02 -4.95
CA ASP A 773 2.38 -34.23 -3.56
C ASP A 773 3.25 -35.07 -2.62
N ASP A 774 3.36 -34.48 -1.43
CA ASP A 774 3.87 -34.95 -0.15
C ASP A 774 5.39 -34.99 0.03
N MET A 775 5.94 -33.96 0.68
CA MET A 775 6.61 -34.21 1.96
C MET A 775 6.78 -32.99 2.87
N ASP A 776 6.74 -33.36 4.14
CA ASP A 776 6.46 -32.64 5.37
C ASP A 776 7.70 -31.97 5.97
N ASP A 777 7.42 -31.15 6.99
CA ASP A 777 8.33 -30.45 7.88
C ASP A 777 9.56 -31.24 8.35
N LYS A 778 10.70 -30.52 8.35
CA LYS A 778 11.86 -30.55 9.28
C LYS A 778 13.16 -30.66 8.51
N ASP A 779 13.80 -29.52 8.33
CA ASP A 779 15.25 -29.32 8.50
C ASP A 779 15.64 -27.96 7.91
N TYR A 780 15.39 -26.88 8.65
CA TYR A 780 16.10 -25.61 8.47
C TYR A 780 16.37 -24.96 9.84
N GLU A 781 16.99 -25.73 10.75
CA GLU A 781 17.94 -25.16 11.70
C GLU A 781 19.30 -25.06 11.01
N ASN A 782 19.59 -23.88 10.48
CA ASN A 782 20.90 -23.24 10.38
C ASN A 782 20.82 -22.18 9.28
N TYR A 783 20.48 -20.94 9.65
CA TYR A 783 21.17 -19.71 9.26
C TYR A 783 20.66 -18.52 10.07
#